data_AF-A0A1F6H390-F1
#
_entry.id   AF-A0A1F6H390-F1
#
_cell.length_a   1.000
_cell.length_b   1.000
_cell.length_c   1.000
_cell.angle_alpha   90.00
_cell.angle_beta   90.00
_cell.angle_gamma   90.00
#
_symmetry.space_group_name_H-M   'P 1'
#
loop_
_entity.id
_entity.type
_entity.pdbx_description
1 polymer ?
#
loop_
_entity_poly.entity_id
_entity_poly.type
_entity_poly.pdbx_seq_one_letter_code
_entity_poly.pdbx_strand_id
1 'polypeptide(L)'
;MGFASFVTAPVDSEKPRLDFSFGPVEQWLNPSLFLLFMKNRFLSADNPFVQEFDWTHAATLNLKERKGFFAEFFLKQWDKFCAQEAKLTLKRGNALVQVERISDWMDQWVIFSWAVVRSEEREVVRELAKESQSKLGFLRSGLPAKEIKVEELQGLLYLPDGSRSPMDPAEYAYYDKLLLELTQEVAGGTEELELLEETLPSLKDYKSSASAYDRCFALVARGGFGRRELTFSSDVDLAYLVDPSRCSRLILMVLQELIRRLQELFVEMPLDMASQYFELGEDLSRFAETDALHTIPSILEARVIQGSQKTLKAFQDQMRAMCPQEKMVRYLKSQVGVLHQDRLDELEIKEGRGGLRHMQYANWMVLVLLNPKKTRSLEIAQGLLAMGWITKVEAELLSQGLEFFLDLRNFLGLFERYKPQLTAMGEVQLAKESLKVDRFNDRAAMAYLKLKDRFTTVDQLDRFRLNTVTQLDRIADKIMSRVLDRNIEERLEGFLLVKHLGSNEVQKLLPYSASKKRALGENLSLFLDWDNLYELFLYLAKNGNNLSPQLAEDFSGLLGELWSQRAEIPPGPLKVFIYEFFQAEYTAQAASQMLEIALPLDSEGRARTFLGLFLPEVNQMRYLLRNTEVHQYPLCLHSLKALRQMELEMARFRKREPELWRFLTREDFFALKWSVLFHDLGKINPYKDHEEQGPKLANLMLGRLGFDENSDLLDQIRLLIQHHQSMVRFAKLSTHMDLGILKFFELAQRDPRRLILLYLVNLSDFKSVNDKMAEKAGFLEDFFERTLSILEEFRRRGNQRSLTQITNDFLDRKVEEQKELVVLDLLLRQCCHKSLDEVVLTPLASLAPKAAEGLGKNRKELGSSIHYLNLGELDVKSLEKHYFRFVRLLKDHLNPEERFQLAQPYVSDWDWFFATIPNRYLLSADPQRLARQLIDFDGYNKSALRFSFVKGDAGEYDSFLFYAMNDLSLQAKIAFALNSKGINLEQGKINQVRYAGGQIGIVGFFQGTNSHKAEVTAVELESTIANLVLPDLGRPSWAHKTPSKIQVQYMLEREKGYVVVEREKGRFERVTQEVWAVKVSMLDTTYGYFKIMAALDSLGVMPLQVTVNTVGNQIVDYFYVSTPDRTKLVDQDFETVLGRFLNSEIQSQGI
;
A
#
# COMPACT_ATOMS: atom_id res chain seq x y z
N MET A 1 42.77 -9.93 45.83
CA MET A 1 43.04 -10.33 47.23
C MET A 1 42.24 -9.42 48.14
N GLY A 2 41.46 -10.00 49.07
CA GLY A 2 40.86 -9.29 50.22
C GLY A 2 39.43 -8.78 50.08
N PHE A 3 38.42 -9.68 50.05
CA PHE A 3 37.06 -9.37 50.50
C PHE A 3 36.61 -10.48 51.45
N ALA A 4 36.40 -10.15 52.72
CA ALA A 4 35.76 -11.03 53.69
C ALA A 4 35.09 -10.21 54.81
N SER A 5 33.99 -10.78 55.33
CA SER A 5 33.17 -10.40 56.49
C SER A 5 32.16 -9.26 56.25
N PHE A 6 30.86 -9.38 56.54
CA PHE A 6 30.21 -10.04 57.68
C PHE A 6 28.86 -10.72 57.35
N VAL A 7 28.54 -11.71 58.18
CA VAL A 7 27.34 -12.58 58.18
C VAL A 7 26.67 -12.46 59.58
N THR A 8 25.32 -12.40 59.57
CA THR A 8 24.30 -12.82 60.57
C THR A 8 24.00 -12.10 61.92
N ALA A 9 22.72 -11.65 62.00
CA ALA A 9 21.66 -11.90 63.02
C ALA A 9 21.68 -11.15 64.38
N PRO A 10 20.55 -11.02 65.15
CA PRO A 10 19.16 -11.45 64.93
C PRO A 10 18.07 -10.36 65.16
N VAL A 11 16.83 -10.79 64.95
CA VAL A 11 15.53 -10.13 65.23
C VAL A 11 15.35 -9.91 66.73
N ASP A 12 14.98 -8.70 67.13
CA ASP A 12 14.28 -8.47 68.41
C ASP A 12 13.07 -7.54 68.21
N SER A 13 11.98 -8.02 68.79
CA SER A 13 10.63 -7.48 68.80
C SER A 13 10.50 -6.40 69.87
N GLU A 14 10.04 -5.21 69.48
CA GLU A 14 9.06 -4.38 70.22
C GLU A 14 8.86 -3.06 69.45
N LYS A 15 7.72 -2.94 68.75
CA LYS A 15 7.23 -1.64 68.29
C LYS A 15 6.09 -1.20 69.21
N PRO A 16 6.10 0.06 69.70
CA PRO A 16 4.97 0.59 70.44
C PRO A 16 3.77 0.72 69.50
N ARG A 17 2.60 0.26 69.95
CA ARG A 17 1.32 0.54 69.28
C ARG A 17 1.05 2.03 69.39
N LEU A 18 1.24 2.78 68.30
CA LEU A 18 0.65 4.09 68.13
C LEU A 18 -0.73 3.90 67.50
N ASP A 19 -1.74 4.19 68.30
CA ASP A 19 -3.14 4.26 67.90
C ASP A 19 -3.35 5.53 67.06
N PHE A 20 -3.77 5.38 65.79
CA PHE A 20 -4.00 6.49 64.87
C PHE A 20 -5.50 6.59 64.56
N SER A 21 -6.25 7.18 65.49
CA SER A 21 -7.58 7.72 65.19
C SER A 21 -7.41 9.08 64.47
N PHE A 22 -8.14 9.25 63.36
CA PHE A 22 -8.06 10.43 62.49
C PHE A 22 -8.73 11.66 63.13
N GLY A 23 -7.96 12.73 63.35
CA GLY A 23 -8.47 14.06 63.72
C GLY A 23 -8.80 14.97 62.51
N PRO A 24 -9.44 16.13 62.74
CA PRO A 24 -9.97 17.00 61.67
C PRO A 24 -8.90 17.68 60.80
N VAL A 25 -9.34 18.15 59.63
CA VAL A 25 -8.59 18.70 58.48
C VAL A 25 -7.56 19.79 58.85
N GLU A 26 -7.70 20.47 59.99
CA GLU A 26 -6.82 21.54 60.45
C GLU A 26 -5.40 21.09 60.82
N GLN A 27 -5.17 19.80 61.11
CA GLN A 27 -3.81 19.27 61.38
C GLN A 27 -2.92 19.16 60.13
N TRP A 28 -3.49 19.28 58.92
CA TRP A 28 -2.79 19.11 57.64
C TRP A 28 -2.17 20.43 57.10
N LEU A 29 -2.42 21.56 57.76
CA LEU A 29 -1.80 22.86 57.46
C LEU A 29 -0.39 23.01 58.06
N ASN A 30 0.12 22.01 58.79
CA ASN A 30 1.50 22.01 59.29
C ASN A 30 2.44 21.39 58.23
N PRO A 31 3.33 22.18 57.59
CA PRO A 31 4.22 21.71 56.53
C PRO A 31 5.09 20.53 56.97
N SER A 32 5.46 20.48 58.25
CA SER A 32 6.35 19.47 58.83
C SER A 32 5.66 18.11 58.97
N LEU A 33 4.37 18.09 59.31
CA LEU A 33 3.56 16.86 59.45
C LEU A 33 3.13 16.31 58.08
N PHE A 34 2.84 17.18 57.11
CA PHE A 34 2.57 16.79 55.73
C PHE A 34 3.83 16.20 55.06
N LEU A 35 5.00 16.83 55.25
CA LEU A 35 6.28 16.27 54.82
C LEU A 35 6.54 14.91 55.46
N LEU A 36 6.27 14.74 56.77
CA LEU A 36 6.44 13.47 57.47
C LEU A 36 5.48 12.38 56.94
N PHE A 37 4.24 12.76 56.62
CA PHE A 37 3.22 11.89 56.05
C PHE A 37 3.58 11.42 54.63
N MET A 38 4.03 12.34 53.77
CA MET A 38 4.53 12.00 52.44
C MET A 38 5.80 11.13 52.52
N LYS A 39 6.74 11.49 53.42
CA LYS A 39 7.99 10.75 53.68
C LYS A 39 7.76 9.31 54.14
N ASN A 40 6.72 9.07 54.95
CA ASN A 40 6.43 7.75 55.52
C ASN A 40 5.60 6.84 54.60
N ARG A 41 4.95 7.37 53.55
CA ARG A 41 3.93 6.61 52.79
C ARG A 41 4.29 6.35 51.32
N PHE A 42 5.08 7.20 50.67
CA PHE A 42 5.27 7.12 49.20
C PHE A 42 6.67 7.51 48.67
N LEU A 43 7.62 7.90 49.51
CA LEU A 43 8.88 8.52 49.08
C LEU A 43 10.11 7.71 49.52
N SER A 44 11.14 7.64 48.67
CA SER A 44 12.51 7.45 49.17
C SER A 44 12.98 8.76 49.79
N ALA A 45 13.37 8.77 51.07
CA ALA A 45 13.80 9.97 51.80
C ALA A 45 14.99 10.72 51.14
N ASP A 46 15.65 10.09 50.18
CA ASP A 46 16.90 10.55 49.55
C ASP A 46 16.72 11.28 48.19
N ASN A 47 15.50 11.43 47.67
CA ASN A 47 15.29 12.14 46.40
C ASN A 47 15.36 13.68 46.59
N PRO A 48 16.24 14.40 45.88
CA PRO A 48 16.47 15.83 46.11
C PRO A 48 15.28 16.72 45.69
N PHE A 49 14.56 16.37 44.63
CA PHE A 49 13.44 17.17 44.13
C PHE A 49 12.28 17.22 45.10
N VAL A 50 12.06 16.11 45.81
CA VAL A 50 11.04 15.99 46.86
C VAL A 50 11.27 16.99 47.98
N GLN A 51 12.53 17.30 48.32
CA GLN A 51 12.88 18.22 49.39
C GLN A 51 12.77 19.69 48.94
N GLU A 52 13.04 19.97 47.67
CA GLU A 52 13.02 21.33 47.11
C GLU A 52 11.63 21.78 46.61
N PHE A 53 10.70 20.84 46.35
CA PHE A 53 9.36 21.14 45.86
C PHE A 53 8.44 21.68 46.95
N ASP A 54 7.75 22.79 46.70
CA ASP A 54 6.80 23.40 47.65
C ASP A 54 5.45 22.64 47.62
N TRP A 55 5.41 21.54 48.36
CA TRP A 55 4.22 20.70 48.51
C TRP A 55 3.04 21.45 49.13
N THR A 56 3.29 22.42 50.00
CA THR A 56 2.23 23.20 50.66
C THR A 56 1.53 24.12 49.68
N HIS A 57 2.29 24.80 48.82
CA HIS A 57 1.71 25.60 47.75
C HIS A 57 0.99 24.71 46.73
N ALA A 58 1.62 23.63 46.27
CA ALA A 58 1.02 22.70 45.32
C ALA A 58 -0.34 22.14 45.80
N ALA A 59 -0.49 21.84 47.09
CA ALA A 59 -1.74 21.35 47.66
C ALA A 59 -2.91 22.35 47.53
N THR A 60 -2.64 23.65 47.45
CA THR A 60 -3.67 24.70 47.29
C THR A 60 -4.17 24.89 45.87
N LEU A 61 -3.44 24.38 44.88
CA LEU A 61 -3.71 24.53 43.45
C LEU A 61 -4.62 23.42 42.92
N ASN A 62 -5.39 23.70 41.86
CA ASN A 62 -6.10 22.66 41.09
C ASN A 62 -5.14 21.88 40.15
N LEU A 63 -5.58 20.77 39.55
CA LEU A 63 -4.71 19.92 38.72
C LEU A 63 -4.07 20.66 37.52
N LYS A 64 -4.80 21.61 36.91
CA LYS A 64 -4.30 22.41 35.79
C LYS A 64 -3.21 23.38 36.25
N GLU A 65 -3.42 24.06 37.36
CA GLU A 65 -2.44 24.98 37.96
C GLU A 65 -1.20 24.22 38.48
N ARG A 66 -1.39 23.04 39.08
CA ARG A 66 -0.29 22.16 39.53
C ARG A 66 0.61 21.75 38.37
N LYS A 67 0.04 21.49 37.18
CA LYS A 67 0.82 21.16 35.97
C LYS A 67 1.77 22.30 35.61
N GLY A 68 1.27 23.54 35.57
CA GLY A 68 2.09 24.73 35.29
C GLY A 68 3.19 24.94 36.35
N PHE A 69 2.84 24.81 37.63
CA PHE A 69 3.81 24.90 38.73
C PHE A 69 4.91 23.82 38.65
N PHE A 70 4.53 22.60 38.28
CA PHE A 70 5.46 21.50 38.06
C PHE A 70 6.40 21.74 36.87
N ALA A 71 5.88 22.28 35.76
CA ALA A 71 6.68 22.64 34.59
C ALA A 71 7.70 23.77 34.90
N GLU A 72 7.29 24.80 35.64
CA GLU A 72 8.21 25.86 36.10
C GLU A 72 9.31 25.30 37.01
N PHE A 73 8.95 24.41 37.95
CA PHE A 73 9.92 23.75 38.81
C PHE A 73 10.91 22.89 38.00
N PHE A 74 10.43 22.13 37.01
CA PHE A 74 11.29 21.38 36.10
C PHE A 74 12.28 22.28 35.37
N LEU A 75 11.79 23.35 34.72
CA LEU A 75 12.65 24.25 33.94
C LEU A 75 13.78 24.83 34.80
N LYS A 76 13.48 25.22 36.04
CA LYS A 76 14.48 25.71 36.99
C LYS A 76 15.52 24.64 37.36
N GLN A 77 15.10 23.41 37.64
CA GLN A 77 16.01 22.32 37.99
C GLN A 77 16.85 21.86 36.80
N TRP A 78 16.23 21.77 35.62
CA TRP A 78 16.89 21.38 34.37
C TRP A 78 17.90 22.42 33.92
N ASP A 79 17.58 23.72 34.01
CA ASP A 79 18.51 24.81 33.70
C ASP A 79 19.74 24.78 34.61
N LYS A 80 19.52 24.62 35.92
CA LYS A 80 20.59 24.48 36.93
C LYS A 80 21.47 23.26 36.63
N PHE A 81 20.88 22.12 36.29
CA PHE A 81 21.60 20.89 35.97
C PHE A 81 22.42 21.04 34.67
N CYS A 82 21.80 21.52 33.59
CA CYS A 82 22.47 21.80 32.32
C CYS A 82 23.66 22.76 32.50
N ALA A 83 23.53 23.80 33.33
CA ALA A 83 24.62 24.74 33.59
C ALA A 83 25.81 24.11 34.34
N GLN A 84 25.55 23.16 35.24
CA GLN A 84 26.60 22.40 35.93
C GLN A 84 27.28 21.43 34.99
N GLU A 85 26.50 20.70 34.19
CA GLU A 85 27.00 19.70 33.26
C GLU A 85 27.77 20.33 32.09
N ALA A 86 27.37 21.51 31.60
CA ALA A 86 28.13 22.27 30.61
C ALA A 86 29.56 22.57 31.08
N LYS A 87 29.75 22.92 32.35
CA LYS A 87 31.09 23.13 32.93
C LYS A 87 31.89 21.83 33.04
N LEU A 88 31.21 20.69 33.26
CA LEU A 88 31.85 19.39 33.35
C LEU A 88 32.27 18.88 31.97
N THR A 89 31.45 19.09 30.95
CA THR A 89 31.71 18.68 29.56
C THR A 89 32.98 19.34 29.01
N LEU A 90 33.32 20.57 29.41
CA LEU A 90 34.56 21.22 28.96
C LEU A 90 35.84 20.65 29.59
N LYS A 91 35.74 19.80 30.62
CA LYS A 91 36.90 19.13 31.25
C LYS A 91 37.26 17.83 30.50
N ARG A 92 38.53 17.42 30.55
CA ARG A 92 39.01 16.17 29.91
C ARG A 92 38.44 14.93 30.61
N GLY A 93 38.00 13.94 29.81
CA GLY A 93 37.77 12.55 30.25
C GLY A 93 36.55 12.27 31.15
N ASN A 94 35.52 13.11 31.12
CA ASN A 94 34.36 12.98 32.02
C ASN A 94 33.07 12.48 31.34
N ALA A 95 33.10 12.07 30.07
CA ALA A 95 31.86 11.77 29.33
C ALA A 95 31.09 10.57 29.94
N LEU A 96 31.78 9.49 30.33
CA LEU A 96 31.13 8.34 30.96
C LEU A 96 30.48 8.69 32.31
N VAL A 97 31.17 9.49 33.12
CA VAL A 97 30.64 9.98 34.42
C VAL A 97 29.43 10.88 34.21
N GLN A 98 29.49 11.76 33.21
CA GLN A 98 28.40 12.65 32.85
C GLN A 98 27.16 11.87 32.39
N VAL A 99 27.34 10.85 31.56
CA VAL A 99 26.25 9.96 31.12
C VAL A 99 25.54 9.27 32.30
N GLU A 100 26.30 8.81 33.30
CA GLU A 100 25.71 8.26 34.53
C GLU A 100 24.94 9.32 35.32
N ARG A 101 25.51 10.53 35.48
CA ARG A 101 24.86 11.65 36.18
C ARG A 101 23.56 12.08 35.51
N ILE A 102 23.53 12.16 34.17
CA ILE A 102 22.32 12.49 33.40
C ILE A 102 21.26 11.41 33.62
N SER A 103 21.65 10.13 33.52
CA SER A 103 20.72 9.02 33.71
C SER A 103 20.17 8.96 35.13
N ASP A 104 20.99 9.24 36.14
CA ASP A 104 20.57 9.31 37.55
C ASP A 104 19.66 10.50 37.82
N TRP A 105 19.99 11.67 37.27
CA TRP A 105 19.13 12.85 37.38
C TRP A 105 17.75 12.56 36.79
N MET A 106 17.70 11.93 35.61
CA MET A 106 16.45 11.56 34.95
C MET A 106 15.67 10.48 35.72
N ASP A 107 16.36 9.44 36.24
CA ASP A 107 15.73 8.45 37.13
C ASP A 107 15.05 9.14 38.32
N GLN A 108 15.77 10.03 39.02
CA GLN A 108 15.23 10.76 40.16
C GLN A 108 14.07 11.68 39.76
N TRP A 109 14.13 12.31 38.58
CA TRP A 109 13.06 13.16 38.09
C TRP A 109 11.79 12.36 37.78
N VAL A 110 11.92 11.21 37.10
CA VAL A 110 10.79 10.34 36.77
C VAL A 110 10.15 9.75 38.04
N ILE A 111 10.97 9.33 39.02
CA ILE A 111 10.49 8.86 40.33
C ILE A 111 9.74 9.98 41.06
N PHE A 112 10.29 11.20 41.07
CA PHE A 112 9.64 12.36 41.67
C PHE A 112 8.31 12.69 40.98
N SER A 113 8.28 12.66 39.65
CA SER A 113 7.08 12.90 38.85
C SER A 113 5.96 11.90 39.19
N TRP A 114 6.31 10.61 39.32
CA TRP A 114 5.38 9.60 39.78
C TRP A 114 4.87 9.89 41.21
N ALA A 115 5.74 10.34 42.12
CA ALA A 115 5.32 10.71 43.47
C ALA A 115 4.36 11.91 43.50
N VAL A 116 4.54 12.91 42.62
CA VAL A 116 3.60 14.02 42.43
C VAL A 116 2.24 13.49 42.00
N VAL A 117 2.17 12.66 40.96
CA VAL A 117 0.92 12.05 40.49
C VAL A 117 0.25 11.21 41.57
N ARG A 118 1.02 10.42 42.32
CA ARG A 118 0.51 9.64 43.46
C ARG A 118 -0.08 10.53 44.56
N SER A 119 0.42 11.75 44.75
CA SER A 119 -0.15 12.72 45.68
C SER A 119 -1.48 13.31 45.19
N GLU A 120 -1.70 13.32 43.87
CA GLU A 120 -2.92 13.80 43.20
C GLU A 120 -4.01 12.73 43.07
N GLU A 121 -3.76 11.49 43.53
CA GLU A 121 -4.64 10.34 43.35
C GLU A 121 -6.09 10.60 43.77
N ARG A 122 -6.31 11.34 44.85
CA ARG A 122 -7.67 11.64 45.34
C ARG A 122 -8.44 12.56 44.39
N GLU A 123 -7.80 13.61 43.91
CA GLU A 123 -8.38 14.54 42.94
C GLU A 123 -8.64 13.82 41.62
N VAL A 124 -7.68 13.03 41.14
CA VAL A 124 -7.78 12.24 39.92
C VAL A 124 -8.96 11.26 39.97
N VAL A 125 -9.11 10.51 41.07
CA VAL A 125 -10.24 9.58 41.26
C VAL A 125 -11.59 10.33 41.29
N ARG A 126 -11.64 11.53 41.88
CA ARG A 126 -12.86 12.35 41.91
C ARG A 126 -13.27 12.80 40.50
N GLU A 127 -12.31 13.21 39.68
CA GLU A 127 -12.57 13.57 38.28
C GLU A 127 -12.98 12.35 37.46
N LEU A 128 -12.26 11.24 37.60
CA LEU A 128 -12.61 9.96 36.94
C LEU A 128 -14.03 9.50 37.28
N ALA A 129 -14.47 9.63 38.54
CA ALA A 129 -15.83 9.28 38.93
C ALA A 129 -16.88 10.19 38.27
N LYS A 130 -16.58 11.48 38.10
CA LYS A 130 -17.46 12.42 37.40
C LYS A 130 -17.54 12.12 35.90
N GLU A 131 -16.40 11.87 35.26
CA GLU A 131 -16.33 11.50 33.84
C GLU A 131 -17.03 10.16 33.57
N SER A 132 -16.76 9.16 34.39
CA SER A 132 -17.39 7.83 34.33
C SER A 132 -18.92 7.92 34.46
N GLN A 133 -19.43 8.78 35.34
CA GLN A 133 -20.88 9.02 35.48
C GLN A 133 -21.48 9.66 34.21
N SER A 134 -20.76 10.58 33.56
CA SER A 134 -21.18 11.18 32.29
C SER A 134 -21.14 10.18 31.14
N LYS A 135 -20.08 9.37 31.07
CA LYS A 135 -19.90 8.34 30.04
C LYS A 135 -20.95 7.22 30.15
N LEU A 136 -21.28 6.80 31.37
CA LEU A 136 -22.38 5.88 31.65
C LEU A 136 -23.71 6.40 31.09
N GLY A 137 -24.01 7.69 31.28
CA GLY A 137 -25.21 8.33 30.72
C GLY A 137 -25.22 8.32 29.19
N PHE A 138 -24.08 8.60 28.55
CA PHE A 138 -23.94 8.58 27.10
C PHE A 138 -24.13 7.17 26.51
N LEU A 139 -23.42 6.17 27.05
CA LEU A 139 -23.51 4.78 26.58
C LEU A 139 -24.94 4.23 26.69
N ARG A 140 -25.63 4.47 27.82
CA ARG A 140 -27.04 4.08 28.00
C ARG A 140 -27.98 4.68 26.95
N SER A 141 -27.67 5.88 26.45
CA SER A 141 -28.48 6.54 25.42
C SER A 141 -28.12 6.14 23.99
N GLY A 142 -26.86 5.80 23.72
CA GLY A 142 -26.33 5.59 22.37
C GLY A 142 -26.24 4.14 21.91
N LEU A 143 -26.00 3.19 22.81
CA LEU A 143 -25.86 1.76 22.48
C LEU A 143 -27.12 1.17 21.81
N PRO A 144 -28.35 1.43 22.30
CA PRO A 144 -29.56 0.87 21.68
C PRO A 144 -29.71 1.24 20.21
N ALA A 145 -29.34 2.47 19.82
CA ALA A 145 -29.40 2.90 18.43
C ALA A 145 -28.35 2.20 17.53
N LYS A 146 -27.20 1.83 18.10
CA LYS A 146 -26.16 1.08 17.39
C LYS A 146 -26.53 -0.40 17.25
N GLU A 147 -27.13 -1.00 18.28
CA GLU A 147 -27.65 -2.39 18.24
C GLU A 147 -28.69 -2.56 17.13
N ILE A 148 -29.67 -1.65 17.04
CA ILE A 148 -30.66 -1.65 15.96
C ILE A 148 -29.97 -1.60 14.58
N LYS A 149 -28.92 -0.81 14.45
CA LYS A 149 -28.19 -0.66 13.18
C LYS A 149 -27.33 -1.89 12.83
N VAL A 150 -26.84 -2.63 13.82
CA VAL A 150 -26.20 -3.95 13.63
C VAL A 150 -27.23 -4.95 13.11
N GLU A 151 -28.42 -5.00 13.69
CA GLU A 151 -29.51 -5.85 13.22
C GLU A 151 -29.93 -5.51 11.78
N GLU A 152 -30.05 -4.22 11.45
CA GLU A 152 -30.33 -3.75 10.09
C GLU A 152 -29.26 -4.20 9.08
N LEU A 153 -27.97 -4.07 9.43
CA LEU A 153 -26.85 -4.48 8.57
C LEU A 153 -26.77 -6.01 8.42
N GLN A 154 -27.05 -6.78 9.48
CA GLN A 154 -27.14 -8.23 9.40
C GLN A 154 -28.27 -8.67 8.46
N GLY A 155 -29.45 -8.05 8.58
CA GLY A 155 -30.57 -8.31 7.67
C GLY A 155 -30.32 -7.86 6.22
N LEU A 156 -29.41 -6.91 6.00
CA LEU A 156 -28.97 -6.49 4.67
C LEU A 156 -28.01 -7.51 4.03
N LEU A 157 -27.04 -8.03 4.80
CA LEU A 157 -25.97 -8.92 4.32
C LEU A 157 -26.38 -10.38 4.20
N TYR A 158 -27.31 -10.83 5.05
CA TYR A 158 -27.70 -12.23 5.15
C TYR A 158 -29.21 -12.38 5.03
N LEU A 159 -29.64 -13.33 4.19
CA LEU A 159 -31.03 -13.72 4.09
C LEU A 159 -31.46 -14.52 5.34
N PRO A 160 -32.77 -14.66 5.61
CA PRO A 160 -33.26 -15.40 6.78
C PRO A 160 -32.83 -16.88 6.84
N ASP A 161 -32.40 -17.45 5.72
CA ASP A 161 -31.87 -18.82 5.63
C ASP A 161 -30.35 -18.92 5.86
N GLY A 162 -29.68 -17.79 6.14
CA GLY A 162 -28.25 -17.69 6.38
C GLY A 162 -27.39 -17.56 5.12
N SER A 163 -28.00 -17.57 3.93
CA SER A 163 -27.28 -17.35 2.67
C SER A 163 -26.95 -15.86 2.46
N ARG A 164 -25.88 -15.58 1.69
CA ARG A 164 -25.45 -14.20 1.40
C ARG A 164 -26.50 -13.48 0.55
N SER A 165 -26.82 -12.24 0.91
CA SER A 165 -27.64 -11.38 0.07
C SER A 165 -27.00 -11.16 -1.31
N PRO A 166 -27.79 -11.15 -2.40
CA PRO A 166 -27.30 -10.90 -3.75
C PRO A 166 -26.92 -9.41 -3.89
N MET A 167 -25.65 -9.12 -3.64
CA MET A 167 -25.06 -7.78 -3.61
C MET A 167 -23.73 -7.78 -4.35
N ASP A 168 -23.31 -6.61 -4.86
CA ASP A 168 -21.98 -6.45 -5.47
C ASP A 168 -20.88 -6.89 -4.48
N PRO A 169 -19.83 -7.63 -4.90
CA PRO A 169 -18.80 -8.11 -3.99
C PRO A 169 -18.08 -7.01 -3.19
N ALA A 170 -17.89 -5.82 -3.76
CA ALA A 170 -17.25 -4.70 -3.06
C ALA A 170 -18.21 -4.05 -2.05
N GLU A 171 -19.49 -3.95 -2.40
CA GLU A 171 -20.55 -3.47 -1.50
C GLU A 171 -20.77 -4.45 -0.33
N TYR A 172 -20.77 -5.76 -0.60
CA TYR A 172 -20.83 -6.80 0.43
C TYR A 172 -19.64 -6.70 1.38
N ALA A 173 -18.41 -6.62 0.84
CA ALA A 173 -17.20 -6.47 1.66
C ALA A 173 -17.22 -5.18 2.50
N TYR A 174 -17.79 -4.09 1.97
CA TYR A 174 -17.93 -2.83 2.69
C TYR A 174 -18.92 -2.95 3.87
N TYR A 175 -20.13 -3.46 3.64
CA TYR A 175 -21.12 -3.60 4.71
C TYR A 175 -20.74 -4.69 5.71
N ASP A 176 -20.12 -5.78 5.27
CA ASP A 176 -19.63 -6.85 6.15
C ASP A 176 -18.53 -6.31 7.08
N LYS A 177 -17.66 -5.45 6.56
CA LYS A 177 -16.69 -4.71 7.37
C LYS A 177 -17.36 -3.72 8.32
N LEU A 178 -18.34 -2.93 7.85
CA LEU A 178 -19.06 -1.98 8.71
C LEU A 178 -19.84 -2.71 9.82
N LEU A 179 -20.43 -3.86 9.50
CA LEU A 179 -21.07 -4.75 10.46
C LEU A 179 -20.04 -5.24 11.47
N LEU A 180 -18.86 -5.69 11.04
CA LEU A 180 -17.80 -6.14 11.93
C LEU A 180 -17.34 -5.01 12.87
N GLU A 181 -17.06 -3.82 12.33
CA GLU A 181 -16.66 -2.64 13.11
C GLU A 181 -17.75 -2.23 14.10
N LEU A 182 -19.00 -2.12 13.67
CA LEU A 182 -20.11 -1.72 14.52
C LEU A 182 -20.45 -2.78 15.58
N THR A 183 -20.32 -4.06 15.24
CA THR A 183 -20.49 -5.17 16.19
C THR A 183 -19.40 -5.14 17.25
N GLN A 184 -18.14 -4.86 16.86
CA GLN A 184 -17.05 -4.66 17.81
C GLN A 184 -17.27 -3.42 18.68
N GLU A 185 -17.76 -2.31 18.12
CA GLU A 185 -18.10 -1.11 18.89
C GLU A 185 -19.23 -1.34 19.89
N VAL A 186 -20.28 -2.07 19.50
CA VAL A 186 -21.39 -2.43 20.41
C VAL A 186 -20.86 -3.37 21.49
N ALA A 187 -20.14 -4.43 21.14
CA ALA A 187 -19.57 -5.37 22.11
C ALA A 187 -18.66 -4.65 23.12
N GLY A 188 -17.74 -3.81 22.65
CA GLY A 188 -16.84 -3.04 23.50
C GLY A 188 -17.57 -1.98 24.34
N GLY A 189 -18.59 -1.33 23.78
CA GLY A 189 -19.41 -0.36 24.50
C GLY A 189 -20.28 -1.01 25.58
N THR A 190 -20.80 -2.22 25.34
CA THR A 190 -21.55 -3.01 26.31
C THR A 190 -20.64 -3.53 27.43
N GLU A 191 -19.45 -4.04 27.10
CA GLU A 191 -18.46 -4.42 28.12
C GLU A 191 -18.03 -3.21 28.97
N GLU A 192 -17.83 -2.04 28.35
CA GLU A 192 -17.53 -0.81 29.06
C GLU A 192 -18.71 -0.34 29.93
N LEU A 193 -19.95 -0.48 29.46
CA LEU A 193 -21.15 -0.17 30.25
C LEU A 193 -21.21 -1.03 31.51
N GLU A 194 -21.07 -2.36 31.36
CA GLU A 194 -21.05 -3.30 32.48
C GLU A 194 -19.92 -2.99 33.48
N LEU A 195 -18.72 -2.71 32.96
CA LEU A 195 -17.56 -2.33 33.77
C LEU A 195 -17.84 -1.05 34.58
N LEU A 196 -18.40 -0.03 33.95
CA LEU A 196 -18.74 1.23 34.62
C LEU A 196 -19.83 1.03 35.68
N GLU A 197 -20.86 0.23 35.39
CA GLU A 197 -21.92 -0.09 36.36
C GLU A 197 -21.38 -0.85 37.58
N GLU A 198 -20.42 -1.76 37.37
CA GLU A 198 -19.75 -2.52 38.44
C GLU A 198 -18.83 -1.62 39.28
N THR A 199 -18.02 -0.78 38.63
CA THR A 199 -16.90 -0.09 39.29
C THR A 199 -17.27 1.28 39.88
N LEU A 200 -18.24 1.99 39.30
CA LEU A 200 -18.59 3.37 39.68
C LEU A 200 -19.02 3.53 41.15
N PRO A 201 -19.79 2.61 41.77
CA PRO A 201 -20.08 2.69 43.20
C PRO A 201 -18.80 2.60 44.04
N SER A 202 -17.93 1.65 43.71
CA SER A 202 -16.66 1.42 44.42
C SER A 202 -15.65 2.55 44.21
N LEU A 203 -15.73 3.26 43.07
CA LEU A 203 -14.89 4.40 42.76
C LEU A 203 -15.23 5.62 43.64
N LYS A 204 -16.51 5.82 43.98
CA LYS A 204 -16.96 6.90 44.88
C LYS A 204 -16.45 6.71 46.31
N ASP A 205 -16.32 5.46 46.75
CA ASP A 205 -15.83 5.09 48.09
C ASP A 205 -14.34 4.70 48.11
N TYR A 206 -13.61 4.97 47.02
CA TYR A 206 -12.23 4.54 46.86
C TYR A 206 -11.29 5.09 47.94
N LYS A 207 -10.50 4.20 48.55
CA LYS A 207 -9.47 4.54 49.54
C LYS A 207 -8.08 4.17 49.02
N SER A 208 -7.23 5.18 48.87
CA SER A 208 -5.83 5.03 48.47
C SER A 208 -5.06 4.08 49.40
N SER A 209 -4.43 3.07 48.80
CA SER A 209 -3.52 2.14 49.44
C SER A 209 -2.11 2.28 48.88
N ALA A 210 -1.10 2.33 49.76
CA ALA A 210 0.28 2.57 49.36
C ALA A 210 0.92 1.42 48.57
N SER A 211 0.39 0.20 48.69
CA SER A 211 0.96 -1.02 48.06
C SER A 211 0.09 -1.61 46.95
N ALA A 212 -0.97 -0.91 46.53
CA ALA A 212 -1.95 -1.44 45.58
C ALA A 212 -1.35 -1.73 44.19
N TYR A 213 -0.36 -0.95 43.77
CA TYR A 213 0.20 -0.99 42.41
C TYR A 213 1.52 -1.76 42.33
N ASP A 214 2.26 -1.89 43.43
CA ASP A 214 3.63 -2.43 43.46
C ASP A 214 3.73 -3.87 42.93
N ARG A 215 2.62 -4.60 42.88
CA ARG A 215 2.54 -6.00 42.42
C ARG A 215 2.15 -6.15 40.96
N CYS A 216 1.53 -5.14 40.36
CA CYS A 216 0.94 -5.19 39.02
C CYS A 216 1.48 -4.14 38.05
N PHE A 217 2.18 -3.10 38.52
CA PHE A 217 2.69 -2.00 37.71
C PHE A 217 4.22 -1.94 37.69
N ALA A 218 4.80 -1.60 36.54
CA ALA A 218 6.19 -1.20 36.42
C ALA A 218 6.36 -0.01 35.46
N LEU A 219 7.03 1.04 35.93
CA LEU A 219 7.53 2.14 35.11
C LEU A 219 8.97 1.84 34.69
N VAL A 220 9.20 1.81 33.39
CA VAL A 220 10.39 1.22 32.79
C VAL A 220 11.08 2.24 31.87
N ALA A 221 12.40 2.36 32.00
CA ALA A 221 13.26 3.05 31.05
C ALA A 221 13.62 2.12 29.90
N ARG A 222 13.60 2.64 28.66
CA ARG A 222 13.95 1.90 27.44
C ARG A 222 15.07 2.59 26.66
N GLY A 223 15.59 1.92 25.65
CA GLY A 223 16.56 2.52 24.74
C GLY A 223 17.85 2.95 25.45
N GLY A 224 18.36 4.12 25.08
CA GLY A 224 19.51 4.75 25.74
C GLY A 224 19.27 5.02 27.23
N PHE A 225 18.03 5.31 27.64
CA PHE A 225 17.69 5.49 29.04
C PHE A 225 17.71 4.19 29.85
N GLY A 226 17.19 3.10 29.27
CA GLY A 226 17.25 1.75 29.83
C GLY A 226 18.69 1.29 30.08
N ARG A 227 19.57 1.53 29.10
CA ARG A 227 21.02 1.25 29.21
C ARG A 227 21.80 2.22 30.11
N ARG A 228 21.19 3.30 30.60
CA ARG A 228 21.87 4.38 31.35
C ARG A 228 23.02 4.99 30.54
N GLU A 229 22.74 5.22 29.26
CA GLU A 229 23.65 5.79 28.26
C GLU A 229 23.10 7.13 27.70
N LEU A 230 22.30 7.85 28.50
CA LEU A 230 21.73 9.12 28.07
C LEU A 230 22.78 10.20 27.86
N THR A 231 22.58 10.98 26.80
CA THR A 231 23.29 12.22 26.51
C THR A 231 22.28 13.36 26.34
N PHE A 232 22.74 14.61 26.33
CA PHE A 232 21.85 15.77 26.08
C PHE A 232 21.24 15.82 24.66
N SER A 233 21.66 14.91 23.78
CA SER A 233 21.11 14.70 22.44
C SER A 233 20.27 13.43 22.34
N SER A 234 19.88 12.82 23.46
CA SER A 234 19.12 11.57 23.48
C SER A 234 17.66 11.81 23.82
N ASP A 235 16.81 11.03 23.17
CA ASP A 235 15.40 10.87 23.51
C ASP A 235 15.28 10.12 24.85
N VAL A 236 14.22 10.41 25.60
CA VAL A 236 13.91 9.75 26.88
C VAL A 236 12.74 8.79 26.65
N ASP A 237 13.06 7.51 26.48
CA ASP A 237 12.07 6.47 26.23
C ASP A 237 11.56 5.82 27.53
N LEU A 238 10.25 5.85 27.73
CA LEU A 238 9.54 5.23 28.84
C LEU A 238 8.58 4.13 28.38
N ALA A 239 8.32 3.16 29.26
CA ALA A 239 7.21 2.23 29.13
C ALA A 239 6.47 2.03 30.44
N TYR A 240 5.15 1.90 30.34
CA TYR A 240 4.24 1.57 31.42
C TYR A 240 3.79 0.13 31.23
N LEU A 241 4.20 -0.76 32.13
CA LEU A 241 3.81 -2.16 32.09
C LEU A 241 2.78 -2.44 33.17
N VAL A 242 1.65 -3.03 32.79
CA VAL A 242 0.60 -3.43 33.71
C VAL A 242 0.33 -4.92 33.58
N ASP A 243 0.15 -5.61 34.70
CA ASP A 243 -0.30 -7.00 34.77
C ASP A 243 -1.75 -7.04 35.28
N PRO A 244 -2.75 -7.07 34.37
CA PRO A 244 -4.17 -7.05 34.74
C PRO A 244 -4.56 -8.21 35.65
N SER A 245 -3.88 -9.35 35.57
CA SER A 245 -4.17 -10.55 36.39
C SER A 245 -3.87 -10.35 37.88
N ARG A 246 -3.09 -9.32 38.22
CA ARG A 246 -2.64 -9.03 39.58
C ARG A 246 -3.31 -7.82 40.22
N CYS A 247 -4.24 -7.16 39.54
CA CYS A 247 -5.01 -6.04 40.06
C CYS A 247 -6.50 -6.21 39.82
N SER A 248 -7.32 -5.61 40.67
CA SER A 248 -8.76 -5.51 40.40
C SER A 248 -9.03 -4.53 39.27
N ARG A 249 -10.17 -4.67 38.59
CA ARG A 249 -10.66 -3.75 37.55
C ARG A 249 -10.62 -2.28 38.01
N LEU A 250 -11.06 -2.02 39.25
CA LEU A 250 -10.99 -0.69 39.86
C LEU A 250 -9.56 -0.14 39.95
N ILE A 251 -8.61 -0.95 40.42
CA ILE A 251 -7.20 -0.54 40.54
C ILE A 251 -6.61 -0.25 39.15
N LEU A 252 -6.94 -1.08 38.15
CA LEU A 252 -6.50 -0.90 36.77
C LEU A 252 -6.99 0.44 36.20
N MET A 253 -8.27 0.76 36.35
CA MET A 253 -8.85 2.03 35.88
C MET A 253 -8.16 3.25 36.52
N VAL A 254 -7.99 3.22 37.86
CA VAL A 254 -7.29 4.29 38.57
C VAL A 254 -5.84 4.38 38.12
N LEU A 255 -5.15 3.25 37.91
CA LEU A 255 -3.76 3.24 37.46
C LEU A 255 -3.59 3.83 36.05
N GLN A 256 -4.47 3.48 35.11
CA GLN A 256 -4.47 4.04 33.75
C GLN A 256 -4.64 5.56 33.78
N GLU A 257 -5.50 6.05 34.66
CA GLU A 257 -5.73 7.47 34.83
C GLU A 257 -4.52 8.19 35.47
N LEU A 258 -3.85 7.57 36.45
CA LEU A 258 -2.59 8.09 36.98
C LEU A 258 -1.48 8.10 35.91
N ILE A 259 -1.42 7.10 35.04
CA ILE A 259 -0.46 7.07 33.93
C ILE A 259 -0.75 8.22 32.95
N ARG A 260 -2.03 8.44 32.59
CA ARG A 260 -2.46 9.59 31.78
C ARG A 260 -1.99 10.90 32.40
N ARG A 261 -2.24 11.07 33.71
CA ARG A 261 -1.80 12.25 34.45
C ARG A 261 -0.27 12.42 34.45
N LEU A 262 0.50 11.35 34.59
CA LEU A 262 1.95 11.41 34.48
C LEU A 262 2.42 11.86 33.10
N GLN A 263 1.79 11.36 32.03
CA GLN A 263 2.11 11.78 30.66
C GLN A 263 1.81 13.26 30.46
N GLU A 264 0.69 13.78 30.99
CA GLU A 264 0.36 15.21 30.92
C GLU A 264 1.45 16.08 31.54
N LEU A 265 1.98 15.69 32.69
CA LEU A 265 3.04 16.43 33.38
C LEU A 265 4.31 16.58 32.52
N PHE A 266 4.54 15.66 31.58
CA PHE A 266 5.71 15.67 30.71
C PHE A 266 5.53 16.48 29.41
N VAL A 267 4.30 16.79 28.99
CA VAL A 267 4.01 17.48 27.72
C VAL A 267 4.66 18.88 27.62
N GLU A 268 4.75 19.60 28.73
CA GLU A 268 5.26 20.99 28.75
C GLU A 268 6.77 21.07 29.00
N MET A 269 7.47 19.92 29.00
CA MET A 269 8.91 19.88 29.21
C MET A 269 9.69 20.00 27.90
N PRO A 270 10.83 20.72 27.88
CA PRO A 270 11.76 20.75 26.74
C PRO A 270 12.60 19.46 26.66
N LEU A 271 11.96 18.30 26.70
CA LEU A 271 12.58 16.99 26.54
C LEU A 271 11.85 16.23 25.43
N ASP A 272 12.60 15.54 24.58
CA ASP A 272 12.04 14.60 23.62
C ASP A 272 11.69 13.30 24.35
N MET A 273 10.48 13.24 24.93
CA MET A 273 10.01 12.11 25.73
C MET A 273 9.00 11.28 24.95
N ALA A 274 9.32 10.00 24.77
CA ALA A 274 8.43 9.02 24.18
C ALA A 274 7.98 8.03 25.26
N SER A 275 6.70 7.64 25.24
CA SER A 275 6.20 6.64 26.18
C SER A 275 5.27 5.64 25.52
N GLN A 276 5.28 4.39 25.99
CA GLN A 276 4.42 3.31 25.49
C GLN A 276 3.75 2.57 26.64
N TYR A 277 2.50 2.16 26.46
CA TYR A 277 1.72 1.39 27.44
C TYR A 277 1.57 -0.06 26.97
N PHE A 278 1.75 -1.01 27.88
CA PHE A 278 1.65 -2.45 27.61
C PHE A 278 0.91 -3.18 28.74
N GLU A 279 0.09 -4.15 28.36
CA GLU A 279 -0.58 -5.05 29.29
C GLU A 279 -0.08 -6.49 29.10
N LEU A 280 0.29 -7.15 30.20
CA LEU A 280 0.70 -8.55 30.12
C LEU A 280 -0.49 -9.42 29.71
N GLY A 281 -0.28 -10.22 28.68
CA GLY A 281 -1.32 -11.09 28.12
C GLY A 281 -2.12 -10.46 26.97
N GLU A 282 -1.81 -9.22 26.57
CA GLU A 282 -2.31 -8.66 25.32
C GLU A 282 -1.79 -9.47 24.11
N ASP A 283 -2.48 -9.37 22.97
CA ASP A 283 -1.97 -9.98 21.73
C ASP A 283 -0.75 -9.21 21.22
N LEU A 284 0.42 -9.85 21.38
CA LEU A 284 1.72 -9.34 20.92
C LEU A 284 2.08 -9.83 19.51
N SER A 285 1.17 -10.49 18.80
CA SER A 285 1.38 -10.98 17.42
C SER A 285 1.86 -9.90 16.46
N ARG A 286 1.44 -8.63 16.68
CA ARG A 286 1.92 -7.45 15.96
C ARG A 286 3.44 -7.29 15.98
N PHE A 287 4.12 -7.74 17.04
CA PHE A 287 5.58 -7.68 17.15
C PHE A 287 6.31 -8.78 16.37
N ALA A 288 5.59 -9.77 15.85
CA ALA A 288 6.15 -10.77 14.93
C ALA A 288 6.28 -10.22 13.50
N GLU A 289 5.59 -9.13 13.15
CA GLU A 289 5.69 -8.48 11.84
C GLU A 289 7.02 -7.75 11.67
N THR A 290 7.55 -7.72 10.45
CA THR A 290 8.88 -7.15 10.15
C THR A 290 8.99 -5.67 10.54
N ASP A 291 7.92 -4.90 10.39
CA ASP A 291 7.91 -3.47 10.69
C ASP A 291 8.02 -3.17 12.19
N ALA A 292 7.54 -4.06 13.06
CA ALA A 292 7.57 -3.88 14.50
C ALA A 292 8.88 -4.36 15.16
N LEU A 293 9.73 -5.11 14.43
CA LEU A 293 10.95 -5.72 14.99
C LEU A 293 11.92 -4.69 15.59
N HIS A 294 11.98 -3.46 15.08
CA HIS A 294 12.86 -2.42 15.60
C HIS A 294 12.61 -2.06 17.08
N THR A 295 11.41 -2.32 17.60
CA THR A 295 11.02 -1.98 18.98
C THR A 295 11.56 -2.99 20.00
N ILE A 296 11.74 -4.25 19.59
CA ILE A 296 12.03 -5.38 20.48
C ILE A 296 13.36 -5.19 21.22
N PRO A 297 14.48 -4.81 20.58
CA PRO A 297 15.74 -4.62 21.30
C PRO A 297 15.62 -3.59 22.43
N SER A 298 14.86 -2.51 22.22
CA SER A 298 14.65 -1.46 23.23
C SER A 298 13.87 -1.94 24.46
N ILE A 299 13.03 -2.97 24.32
CA ILE A 299 12.29 -3.63 25.40
C ILE A 299 13.19 -4.64 26.13
N LEU A 300 14.00 -5.40 25.37
CA LEU A 300 14.92 -6.39 25.94
C LEU A 300 16.03 -5.75 26.76
N GLU A 301 16.46 -4.54 26.43
CA GLU A 301 17.45 -3.76 27.17
C GLU A 301 16.87 -2.88 28.28
N ALA A 302 15.55 -2.93 28.45
CA ALA A 302 14.81 -2.06 29.36
C ALA A 302 15.09 -2.36 30.84
N ARG A 303 14.87 -1.36 31.69
CA ARG A 303 15.13 -1.41 33.14
C ARG A 303 14.00 -0.77 33.92
N VAL A 304 13.62 -1.37 35.05
CA VAL A 304 12.64 -0.76 35.96
C VAL A 304 13.23 0.48 36.63
N ILE A 305 12.50 1.59 36.55
CA ILE A 305 12.72 2.81 37.33
C ILE A 305 11.95 2.69 38.65
N GLN A 306 10.66 2.32 38.58
CA GLN A 306 9.76 2.20 39.72
C GLN A 306 8.80 1.02 39.52
N GLY A 307 8.49 0.26 40.57
CA GLY A 307 7.50 -0.82 40.55
C GLY A 307 8.08 -2.25 40.39
N SER A 308 7.32 -3.15 39.78
CA SER A 308 7.57 -4.60 39.79
C SER A 308 8.61 -5.07 38.77
N GLN A 309 9.79 -5.51 39.24
CA GLN A 309 10.79 -6.19 38.40
C GLN A 309 10.27 -7.51 37.80
N LYS A 310 9.33 -8.17 38.49
CA LYS A 310 8.73 -9.42 37.99
C LYS A 310 7.88 -9.17 36.74
N THR A 311 7.18 -8.04 36.70
CA THR A 311 6.33 -7.64 35.56
C THR A 311 7.19 -7.37 34.32
N LEU A 312 8.28 -6.61 34.46
CA LEU A 312 9.22 -6.40 33.34
C LEU A 312 9.82 -7.72 32.85
N LYS A 313 10.25 -8.60 33.76
CA LYS A 313 10.84 -9.88 33.37
C LYS A 313 9.84 -10.76 32.60
N ALA A 314 8.62 -10.88 33.10
CA ALA A 314 7.56 -11.64 32.42
C ALA A 314 7.27 -11.07 31.02
N PHE A 315 7.23 -9.74 30.87
CA PHE A 315 7.07 -9.09 29.58
C PHE A 315 8.25 -9.35 28.63
N GLN A 316 9.48 -9.26 29.12
CA GLN A 316 10.68 -9.59 28.32
C GLN A 316 10.68 -11.07 27.88
N ASP A 317 10.23 -11.98 28.73
CA ASP A 317 10.11 -13.41 28.40
C ASP A 317 9.02 -13.65 27.32
N GLN A 318 7.86 -12.97 27.42
CA GLN A 318 6.82 -12.99 26.38
C GLN A 318 7.33 -12.45 25.03
N MET A 319 8.05 -11.32 25.05
CA MET A 319 8.63 -10.72 23.84
C MET A 319 9.66 -11.63 23.17
N ARG A 320 10.47 -12.35 23.95
CA ARG A 320 11.43 -13.34 23.42
C ARG A 320 10.73 -14.53 22.80
N ALA A 321 9.64 -15.00 23.40
CA ALA A 321 8.87 -16.12 22.86
C ALA A 321 8.17 -15.75 21.54
N MET A 322 7.71 -14.51 21.41
CA MET A 322 7.02 -14.00 20.22
C MET A 322 7.97 -13.74 19.04
N CYS A 323 9.25 -13.47 19.31
CA CYS A 323 10.21 -13.08 18.29
C CYS A 323 11.17 -14.22 17.93
N PRO A 324 11.05 -14.83 16.73
CA PRO A 324 12.06 -15.77 16.26
C PRO A 324 13.43 -15.09 16.22
N GLN A 325 14.39 -15.59 17.01
CA GLN A 325 15.72 -14.98 17.15
C GLN A 325 16.40 -14.75 15.80
N GLU A 326 16.18 -15.66 14.86
CA GLU A 326 16.71 -15.56 13.50
C GLU A 326 16.15 -14.40 12.71
N LYS A 327 14.82 -14.25 12.74
CA LYS A 327 14.12 -13.20 12.03
C LYS A 327 14.62 -11.84 12.54
N MET A 328 14.78 -11.70 13.85
CA MET A 328 15.37 -10.52 14.47
C MET A 328 16.81 -10.28 14.01
N VAL A 329 17.69 -11.29 14.08
CA VAL A 329 19.10 -11.11 13.70
C VAL A 329 19.24 -10.74 12.22
N ARG A 330 18.43 -11.34 11.34
CA ARG A 330 18.41 -10.97 9.91
C ARG A 330 17.90 -9.56 9.68
N TYR A 331 16.86 -9.17 10.40
CA TYR A 331 16.36 -7.81 10.39
C TYR A 331 17.45 -6.82 10.82
N LEU A 332 18.14 -7.07 11.94
CA LEU A 332 19.25 -6.22 12.40
C LEU A 332 20.39 -6.18 11.36
N LYS A 333 20.72 -7.31 10.73
CA LYS A 333 21.73 -7.38 9.66
C LYS A 333 21.33 -6.55 8.44
N SER A 334 20.06 -6.57 8.05
CA SER A 334 19.59 -5.76 6.91
C SER A 334 19.67 -4.26 7.22
N GLN A 335 19.38 -3.86 8.46
CA GLN A 335 19.52 -2.46 8.89
C GLN A 335 20.98 -1.97 8.84
N VAL A 336 21.94 -2.83 9.22
CA VAL A 336 23.38 -2.52 9.08
C VAL A 336 23.75 -2.23 7.62
N GLY A 337 23.16 -2.96 6.67
CA GLY A 337 23.39 -2.75 5.23
C GLY A 337 22.91 -1.39 4.70
N VAL A 338 22.02 -0.70 5.44
CA VAL A 338 21.52 0.63 5.10
C VAL A 338 22.45 1.74 5.61
N LEU A 339 23.32 1.44 6.59
CA LEU A 339 24.25 2.43 7.14
C LEU A 339 25.24 2.90 6.07
N HIS A 340 25.31 4.21 5.89
CA HIS A 340 26.22 4.82 4.92
C HIS A 340 27.57 5.13 5.55
N GLN A 341 28.62 5.02 4.74
CA GLN A 341 29.94 5.50 5.11
C GLN A 341 29.96 7.02 4.91
N ASP A 342 30.31 7.75 5.97
CA ASP A 342 30.32 9.19 5.95
C ASP A 342 31.40 9.78 5.04
N ARG A 343 31.19 11.03 4.62
CA ARG A 343 32.22 11.80 3.94
C ARG A 343 33.33 12.17 4.94
N LEU A 344 34.54 12.41 4.45
CA LEU A 344 35.67 12.74 5.33
C LEU A 344 35.47 14.07 6.08
N ASP A 345 34.75 15.02 5.49
CA ASP A 345 34.48 16.37 6.00
C ASP A 345 33.32 16.45 7.02
N GLU A 346 32.55 15.39 7.20
CA GLU A 346 31.41 15.38 8.13
C GLU A 346 31.23 13.99 8.75
N LEU A 347 31.13 13.90 10.07
CA LEU A 347 30.83 12.64 10.78
C LEU A 347 29.39 12.65 11.30
N GLU A 348 28.63 11.59 11.01
CA GLU A 348 27.34 11.27 11.64
C GLU A 348 27.58 10.33 12.83
N ILE A 349 27.51 10.89 14.04
CA ILE A 349 27.90 10.19 15.28
C ILE A 349 26.96 9.02 15.59
N LYS A 350 25.66 9.18 15.31
CA LYS A 350 24.63 8.21 15.69
C LYS A 350 24.41 7.17 14.60
N GLU A 351 23.94 7.61 13.43
CA GLU A 351 23.45 6.73 12.36
C GLU A 351 24.50 6.46 11.25
N GLY A 352 25.74 6.92 11.40
CA GLY A 352 26.83 6.66 10.45
C GLY A 352 27.42 5.24 10.60
N ARG A 353 28.01 4.71 9.52
CA ARG A 353 28.79 3.45 9.60
C ARG A 353 30.04 3.67 10.44
N GLY A 354 30.20 2.84 11.48
CA GLY A 354 31.21 3.02 12.52
C GLY A 354 30.80 4.04 13.61
N GLY A 355 29.55 4.51 13.57
CA GLY A 355 28.88 5.30 14.60
C GLY A 355 28.27 4.46 15.73
N LEU A 356 27.53 5.12 16.63
CA LEU A 356 26.88 4.45 17.78
C LEU A 356 25.86 3.39 17.35
N ARG A 357 25.05 3.66 16.32
CA ARG A 357 24.03 2.71 15.85
C ARG A 357 24.64 1.44 15.29
N HIS A 358 25.76 1.55 14.58
CA HIS A 358 26.46 0.39 14.05
C HIS A 358 26.86 -0.57 15.19
N MET A 359 27.44 -0.03 16.27
CA MET A 359 27.77 -0.82 17.46
C MET A 359 26.53 -1.32 18.20
N GLN A 360 25.44 -0.53 18.24
CA GLN A 360 24.18 -0.96 18.85
C GLN A 360 23.55 -2.14 18.12
N TYR A 361 23.58 -2.20 16.78
CA TYR A 361 23.11 -3.38 16.05
C TYR A 361 23.89 -4.64 16.45
N ALA A 362 25.22 -4.55 16.57
CA ALA A 362 26.05 -5.64 17.06
C ALA A 362 25.66 -6.05 18.51
N ASN A 363 25.47 -5.09 19.41
CA ASN A 363 25.04 -5.34 20.78
C ASN A 363 23.62 -5.93 20.86
N TRP A 364 22.69 -5.50 20.01
CA TRP A 364 21.33 -6.03 19.96
C TRP A 364 21.30 -7.46 19.44
N MET A 365 22.13 -7.80 18.46
CA MET A 365 22.31 -9.20 18.05
C MET A 365 22.83 -10.07 19.20
N VAL A 366 23.81 -9.56 19.96
CA VAL A 366 24.31 -10.22 21.17
C VAL A 366 23.21 -10.35 22.24
N LEU A 367 22.40 -9.32 22.43
CA LEU A 367 21.30 -9.30 23.40
C LEU A 367 20.26 -10.38 23.09
N VAL A 368 19.87 -10.50 21.83
CA VAL A 368 18.89 -11.46 21.33
C VAL A 368 19.40 -12.90 21.48
N LEU A 369 20.66 -13.16 21.12
CA LEU A 369 21.20 -14.52 21.05
C LEU A 369 21.88 -15.02 22.32
N LEU A 370 22.50 -14.14 23.12
CA LEU A 370 23.23 -14.54 24.33
C LEU A 370 22.45 -14.25 25.62
N ASN A 371 21.42 -13.40 25.57
CA ASN A 371 20.68 -12.96 26.75
C ASN A 371 21.59 -12.55 27.94
N PRO A 372 22.50 -11.57 27.74
CA PRO A 372 23.37 -11.14 28.82
C PRO A 372 22.56 -10.51 29.95
N LYS A 373 22.97 -10.73 31.20
CA LYS A 373 22.34 -10.10 32.38
C LYS A 373 22.50 -8.58 32.41
N LYS A 374 23.52 -8.07 31.73
CA LYS A 374 23.94 -6.68 31.67
C LYS A 374 23.79 -6.19 30.24
N THR A 375 23.21 -5.00 30.07
CA THR A 375 22.77 -4.49 28.76
C THR A 375 23.49 -3.21 28.33
N ARG A 376 24.34 -2.63 29.19
CA ARG A 376 25.17 -1.48 28.83
C ARG A 376 26.24 -1.90 27.82
N SER A 377 26.59 -1.02 26.89
CA SER A 377 27.53 -1.30 25.80
C SER A 377 28.91 -1.74 26.30
N LEU A 378 29.45 -1.05 27.30
CA LEU A 378 30.74 -1.41 27.92
C LEU A 378 30.67 -2.72 28.72
N GLU A 379 29.53 -3.03 29.32
CA GLU A 379 29.36 -4.28 30.07
C GLU A 379 29.21 -5.48 29.13
N ILE A 380 28.50 -5.31 28.01
CA ILE A 380 28.46 -6.30 26.93
C ILE A 380 29.87 -6.55 26.42
N ALA A 381 30.65 -5.49 26.15
CA ALA A 381 32.03 -5.62 25.70
C ALA A 381 32.92 -6.42 26.68
N GLN A 382 32.76 -6.21 27.99
CA GLN A 382 33.44 -7.02 29.01
C GLN A 382 33.03 -8.50 28.94
N GLY A 383 31.74 -8.79 28.73
CA GLY A 383 31.25 -10.14 28.50
C GLY A 383 31.86 -10.78 27.26
N LEU A 384 31.94 -10.04 26.15
CA LEU A 384 32.54 -10.50 24.90
C LEU A 384 34.06 -10.73 25.02
N LEU A 385 34.76 -9.91 25.80
CA LEU A 385 36.17 -10.13 26.14
C LEU A 385 36.35 -11.42 26.94
N ALA A 386 35.50 -11.67 27.94
CA ALA A 386 35.53 -12.91 28.74
C ALA A 386 35.26 -14.17 27.89
N MET A 387 34.47 -14.04 26.82
CA MET A 387 34.21 -15.11 25.84
C MET A 387 35.31 -15.24 24.77
N GLY A 388 36.30 -14.33 24.73
CA GLY A 388 37.35 -14.32 23.72
C GLY A 388 36.91 -13.87 22.32
N TRP A 389 35.74 -13.21 22.20
CA TRP A 389 35.23 -12.72 20.92
C TRP A 389 35.95 -11.44 20.47
N ILE A 390 36.37 -10.64 21.44
CA ILE A 390 37.23 -9.46 21.24
C ILE A 390 38.47 -9.59 22.12
N THR A 391 39.57 -8.98 21.68
CA THR A 391 40.84 -8.92 22.41
C THR A 391 40.83 -7.79 23.44
N LYS A 392 41.79 -7.80 24.37
CA LYS A 392 41.95 -6.71 25.35
C LYS A 392 42.15 -5.35 24.67
N VAL A 393 42.94 -5.30 23.60
CA VAL A 393 43.18 -4.07 22.82
C VAL A 393 41.90 -3.59 22.15
N GLU A 394 41.12 -4.49 21.54
CA GLU A 394 39.83 -4.13 20.93
C GLU A 394 38.84 -3.62 21.98
N ALA A 395 38.79 -4.19 23.18
CA ALA A 395 37.94 -3.70 24.27
C ALA A 395 38.34 -2.28 24.73
N GLU A 396 39.66 -2.00 24.83
CA GLU A 396 40.16 -0.65 25.16
C GLU A 396 39.84 0.36 24.06
N LEU A 397 39.99 -0.02 22.78
CA LEU A 397 39.65 0.83 21.62
C LEU A 397 38.15 1.12 21.56
N LEU A 398 37.30 0.10 21.78
CA LEU A 398 35.86 0.27 21.89
C LEU A 398 35.49 1.25 23.01
N SER A 399 36.08 1.08 24.19
CA SER A 399 35.83 1.96 25.33
C SER A 399 36.22 3.41 25.03
N GLN A 400 37.36 3.63 24.36
CA GLN A 400 37.79 4.96 23.94
C GLN A 400 36.86 5.57 22.89
N GLY A 401 36.43 4.77 21.91
CA GLY A 401 35.53 5.23 20.86
C GLY A 401 34.15 5.60 21.37
N LEU A 402 33.56 4.75 22.23
CA LEU A 402 32.27 5.04 22.87
C LEU A 402 32.35 6.28 23.77
N GLU A 403 33.39 6.41 24.58
CA GLU A 403 33.59 7.61 25.41
C GLU A 403 33.66 8.88 24.54
N PHE A 404 34.37 8.83 23.42
CA PHE A 404 34.50 9.98 22.52
C PHE A 404 33.17 10.36 21.86
N PHE A 405 32.40 9.41 21.34
CA PHE A 405 31.09 9.72 20.78
C PHE A 405 30.10 10.25 21.82
N LEU A 406 30.10 9.69 23.03
CA LEU A 406 29.28 10.21 24.13
C LEU A 406 29.71 11.65 24.51
N ASP A 407 31.01 11.94 24.50
CA ASP A 407 31.56 13.28 24.72
C ASP A 407 31.09 14.27 23.66
N LEU A 408 31.19 13.89 22.38
CA LEU A 408 30.72 14.72 21.27
C LEU A 408 29.22 15.01 21.35
N ARG A 409 28.39 13.99 21.65
CA ARG A 409 26.94 14.18 21.78
C ARG A 409 26.59 15.11 22.95
N ASN A 410 27.24 14.95 24.10
CA ASN A 410 27.04 15.88 25.23
C ASN A 410 27.49 17.30 24.90
N PHE A 411 28.62 17.46 24.20
CA PHE A 411 29.08 18.78 23.74
C PHE A 411 28.08 19.44 22.79
N LEU A 412 27.61 18.72 21.77
CA LEU A 412 26.65 19.23 20.79
C LEU A 412 25.29 19.55 21.44
N GLY A 413 24.77 18.67 22.30
CA GLY A 413 23.50 18.88 22.99
C GLY A 413 23.51 20.08 23.96
N LEU A 414 24.68 20.49 24.44
CA LEU A 414 24.85 21.67 25.31
C LEU A 414 25.39 22.90 24.57
N PHE A 415 25.51 22.87 23.24
CA PHE A 415 26.20 23.90 22.48
C PHE A 415 25.67 25.32 22.73
N GLU A 416 24.35 25.47 22.86
CA GLU A 416 23.71 26.76 23.14
C GLU A 416 24.24 27.43 24.42
N ARG A 417 24.65 26.64 25.41
CA ARG A 417 25.22 27.15 26.68
C ARG A 417 26.62 27.72 26.52
N TYR A 418 27.35 27.35 25.47
CA TYR A 418 28.71 27.80 25.22
C TYR A 418 28.77 29.06 24.35
N LYS A 419 27.68 29.47 23.69
CA LYS A 419 27.62 30.67 22.84
C LYS A 419 28.10 31.96 23.54
N PRO A 420 27.76 32.24 24.81
CA PRO A 420 28.27 33.42 25.51
C PRO A 420 29.80 33.38 25.68
N GLN A 421 30.36 32.20 25.98
CA GLN A 421 31.81 32.02 26.13
C GLN A 421 32.53 32.20 24.79
N LEU A 422 32.00 31.65 23.69
CA LEU A 422 32.53 31.86 22.34
C LEU A 422 32.52 33.35 21.94
N THR A 423 31.45 34.05 22.27
CA THR A 423 31.32 35.48 22.00
C THR A 423 32.36 36.30 22.78
N ALA A 424 32.58 35.97 24.05
CA ALA A 424 33.62 36.58 24.87
C ALA A 424 35.05 36.30 24.36
N MET A 425 35.27 35.20 23.65
CA MET A 425 36.53 34.84 23.01
C MET A 425 36.73 35.50 21.63
N GLY A 426 35.76 36.29 21.14
CA GLY A 426 35.80 36.93 19.82
C GLY A 426 35.27 36.06 18.67
N GLU A 427 34.80 34.84 18.95
CA GLU A 427 34.31 33.87 17.96
C GLU A 427 32.82 34.08 17.65
N VAL A 428 32.45 35.31 17.28
CA VAL A 428 31.04 35.74 17.10
C VAL A 428 30.35 34.95 15.99
N GLN A 429 31.05 34.57 14.93
CA GLN A 429 30.49 33.79 13.83
C GLN A 429 30.11 32.37 14.27
N LEU A 430 30.93 31.73 15.10
CA LEU A 430 30.65 30.40 15.67
C LEU A 430 29.46 30.45 16.65
N ALA A 431 29.33 31.53 17.42
CA ALA A 431 28.24 31.71 18.37
C ALA A 431 26.87 32.01 17.74
N LYS A 432 26.83 32.59 16.54
CA LYS A 432 25.57 33.03 15.89
C LYS A 432 24.66 31.88 15.43
N GLU A 433 25.21 30.85 14.81
CA GLU A 433 24.41 29.73 14.29
C GLU A 433 24.49 28.53 15.24
N SER A 434 23.38 27.79 15.35
CA SER A 434 23.30 26.55 16.12
C SER A 434 23.96 25.38 15.38
N LEU A 435 24.51 24.43 16.13
CA LEU A 435 25.04 23.19 15.57
C LEU A 435 23.92 22.18 15.40
N LYS A 436 24.02 21.36 14.34
CA LYS A 436 23.14 20.21 14.16
C LYS A 436 23.51 19.11 15.15
N VAL A 437 22.50 18.51 15.78
CA VAL A 437 22.65 17.35 16.66
C VAL A 437 23.22 16.17 15.86
N ASP A 438 24.10 15.40 16.49
CA ASP A 438 24.77 14.19 15.95
C ASP A 438 25.64 14.40 14.69
N ARG A 439 25.70 15.61 14.14
CA ARG A 439 26.55 15.99 12.99
C ARG A 439 27.79 16.74 13.45
N PHE A 440 28.95 16.12 13.26
CA PHE A 440 30.24 16.71 13.59
C PHE A 440 30.99 17.12 12.32
N ASN A 441 30.85 18.39 11.95
CA ASN A 441 31.50 19.03 10.81
C ASN A 441 32.62 19.98 11.25
N ASP A 442 33.28 20.64 10.29
CA ASP A 442 34.38 21.60 10.54
C ASP A 442 34.02 22.68 11.57
N ARG A 443 32.78 23.17 11.55
CA ARG A 443 32.30 24.17 12.50
C ARG A 443 32.21 23.61 13.92
N ALA A 444 31.64 22.42 14.06
CA ALA A 444 31.59 21.72 15.34
C ALA A 444 32.99 21.41 15.86
N ALA A 445 33.91 20.99 14.98
CA ALA A 445 35.31 20.74 15.30
C ALA A 445 36.03 22.00 15.79
N MET A 446 35.85 23.14 15.12
CA MET A 446 36.41 24.42 15.55
C MET A 446 35.88 24.84 16.93
N ALA A 447 34.56 24.78 17.15
CA ALA A 447 33.98 25.12 18.44
C ALA A 447 34.49 24.18 19.55
N TYR A 448 34.59 22.88 19.27
CA TYR A 448 35.10 21.88 20.19
C TYR A 448 36.55 22.16 20.59
N LEU A 449 37.44 22.43 19.62
CA LEU A 449 38.85 22.75 19.89
C LEU A 449 39.04 24.06 20.66
N LYS A 450 38.18 25.06 20.44
CA LYS A 450 38.25 26.36 21.12
C LYS A 450 37.80 26.29 22.58
N LEU A 451 36.75 25.52 22.84
CA LEU A 451 36.11 25.46 24.16
C LEU A 451 36.68 24.35 25.04
N LYS A 452 37.12 23.24 24.43
CA LYS A 452 37.55 22.05 25.13
C LYS A 452 39.02 21.76 24.83
N ASP A 453 39.84 21.86 25.87
CA ASP A 453 41.22 21.43 25.84
C ASP A 453 41.28 19.90 25.94
N ARG A 454 40.90 19.15 24.90
CA ARG A 454 41.14 17.69 24.78
C ARG A 454 42.18 17.39 23.71
N PHE A 455 42.15 18.16 22.63
CA PHE A 455 43.08 18.09 21.51
C PHE A 455 43.65 19.48 21.25
N THR A 456 44.92 19.54 20.81
CA THR A 456 45.62 20.82 20.59
C THR A 456 45.55 21.30 19.14
N THR A 457 45.31 20.39 18.20
CA THR A 457 45.32 20.65 16.76
C THR A 457 44.18 19.91 16.07
N VAL A 458 43.69 20.43 14.95
CA VAL A 458 42.70 19.75 14.09
C VAL A 458 43.17 18.34 13.70
N ASP A 459 44.44 18.19 13.31
CA ASP A 459 45.03 16.89 12.95
C ASP A 459 44.91 15.82 14.06
N GLN A 460 45.08 16.21 15.32
CA GLN A 460 44.93 15.29 16.46
C GLN A 460 43.48 14.84 16.63
N LEU A 461 42.53 15.77 16.52
CA LEU A 461 41.11 15.49 16.58
C LEU A 461 40.69 14.59 15.41
N ASP A 462 41.13 14.89 14.19
CA ASP A 462 40.79 14.10 13.01
C ASP A 462 41.40 12.71 13.03
N ARG A 463 42.66 12.56 13.46
CA ARG A 463 43.26 11.22 13.67
C ARG A 463 42.46 10.42 14.69
N PHE A 464 42.05 11.05 15.80
CA PHE A 464 41.24 10.38 16.82
C PHE A 464 39.85 9.99 16.29
N ARG A 465 39.21 10.91 15.56
CA ARG A 465 37.90 10.73 14.92
C ARG A 465 37.93 9.57 13.92
N LEU A 466 38.83 9.61 12.95
CA LEU A 466 38.97 8.59 11.91
C LEU A 466 39.33 7.23 12.51
N ASN A 467 40.27 7.20 13.45
CA ASN A 467 40.62 5.96 14.16
C ASN A 467 39.39 5.39 14.88
N THR A 468 38.61 6.22 15.59
CA THR A 468 37.40 5.77 16.29
C THR A 468 36.40 5.13 15.34
N VAL A 469 36.07 5.80 14.24
CA VAL A 469 35.13 5.29 13.23
C VAL A 469 35.62 3.96 12.65
N THR A 470 36.88 3.88 12.24
CA THR A 470 37.47 2.65 11.67
C THR A 470 37.51 1.50 12.66
N GLN A 471 37.89 1.75 13.92
CA GLN A 471 37.96 0.68 14.93
C GLN A 471 36.56 0.19 15.32
N LEU A 472 35.58 1.09 15.50
CA LEU A 472 34.22 0.71 15.84
C LEU A 472 33.55 -0.05 14.70
N ASP A 473 33.75 0.37 13.45
CA ASP A 473 33.31 -0.36 12.25
C ASP A 473 33.85 -1.80 12.26
N ARG A 474 35.17 -1.95 12.39
CA ARG A 474 35.83 -3.26 12.42
C ARG A 474 35.39 -4.14 13.60
N ILE A 475 35.27 -3.57 14.79
CA ILE A 475 34.89 -4.32 16.00
C ILE A 475 33.42 -4.75 15.92
N ALA A 476 32.52 -3.87 15.49
CA ALA A 476 31.11 -4.19 15.28
C ALA A 476 30.95 -5.32 14.26
N ASP A 477 31.60 -5.21 13.08
CA ASP A 477 31.58 -6.24 12.04
C ASP A 477 32.15 -7.58 12.55
N LYS A 478 33.23 -7.55 13.33
CA LYS A 478 33.78 -8.75 13.96
C LYS A 478 32.79 -9.40 14.92
N ILE A 479 32.14 -8.63 15.80
CA ILE A 479 31.14 -9.15 16.73
C ILE A 479 29.98 -9.76 15.95
N MET A 480 29.44 -9.04 14.95
CA MET A 480 28.35 -9.54 14.12
C MET A 480 28.73 -10.81 13.37
N SER A 481 29.94 -10.90 12.80
CA SER A 481 30.40 -12.12 12.12
C SER A 481 30.40 -13.34 13.06
N ARG A 482 30.81 -13.17 14.32
CA ARG A 482 30.80 -14.23 15.35
C ARG A 482 29.40 -14.60 15.82
N VAL A 483 28.51 -13.63 15.88
CA VAL A 483 27.08 -13.86 16.17
C VAL A 483 26.46 -14.68 15.05
N LEU A 484 26.75 -14.31 13.80
CA LEU A 484 26.16 -14.89 12.60
C LEU A 484 26.74 -16.26 12.22
N ASP A 485 27.96 -16.58 12.68
CA ASP A 485 28.63 -17.88 12.49
C ASP A 485 28.03 -18.97 13.40
N ARG A 486 26.78 -19.33 13.11
CA ARG A 486 25.99 -20.29 13.89
C ARG A 486 25.06 -21.10 13.01
N ASN A 487 24.96 -22.39 13.34
CA ASN A 487 23.97 -23.27 12.77
C ASN A 487 22.74 -23.35 13.68
N ILE A 488 21.58 -23.34 13.06
CA ILE A 488 20.29 -23.45 13.73
C ILE A 488 19.57 -24.66 13.15
N GLU A 489 19.07 -25.48 14.06
CA GLU A 489 18.30 -26.69 13.76
C GLU A 489 16.82 -26.35 13.87
N GLU A 490 16.06 -26.61 12.80
CA GLU A 490 14.62 -26.38 12.73
C GLU A 490 13.91 -27.67 12.34
N ARG A 491 12.82 -27.95 13.04
CA ARG A 491 12.06 -29.20 12.92
C ARG A 491 10.86 -29.00 11.98
N LEU A 492 10.83 -29.72 10.87
CA LEU A 492 9.75 -29.77 9.87
C LEU A 492 9.07 -31.14 9.89
N GLU A 493 7.83 -31.30 9.42
CA GLU A 493 7.02 -32.51 9.61
C GLU A 493 7.75 -33.82 9.26
N GLY A 494 8.52 -33.84 8.16
CA GLY A 494 9.27 -35.02 7.74
C GLY A 494 10.75 -35.08 8.12
N PHE A 495 11.40 -33.95 8.40
CA PHE A 495 12.86 -33.89 8.53
C PHE A 495 13.35 -32.74 9.42
N LEU A 496 14.62 -32.79 9.80
CA LEU A 496 15.33 -31.73 10.49
C LEU A 496 16.17 -30.93 9.49
N LEU A 497 15.95 -29.61 9.46
CA LEU A 497 16.69 -28.67 8.64
C LEU A 497 17.78 -28.00 9.47
N VAL A 498 19.01 -27.99 8.99
CA VAL A 498 20.12 -27.25 9.60
C VAL A 498 20.54 -26.12 8.69
N LYS A 499 20.39 -24.88 9.15
CA LYS A 499 20.74 -23.67 8.40
C LYS A 499 21.79 -22.85 9.13
N HIS A 500 22.60 -22.15 8.35
CA HIS A 500 23.57 -21.20 8.85
C HIS A 500 22.95 -19.80 8.88
N LEU A 501 22.96 -19.15 10.04
CA LEU A 501 22.30 -17.87 10.26
C LEU A 501 22.93 -16.74 9.42
N GLY A 502 24.26 -16.74 9.31
CA GLY A 502 25.01 -15.69 8.64
C GLY A 502 24.88 -15.68 7.13
N SER A 503 25.00 -16.85 6.49
CA SER A 503 24.87 -17.00 5.04
C SER A 503 23.42 -17.15 4.61
N ASN A 504 22.49 -17.41 5.55
CA ASN A 504 21.10 -17.71 5.25
C ASN A 504 20.97 -18.96 4.35
N GLU A 505 21.87 -19.92 4.52
CA GLU A 505 21.89 -21.15 3.73
C GLU A 505 21.47 -22.34 4.57
N VAL A 506 20.61 -23.19 4.02
CA VAL A 506 20.38 -24.55 4.47
C VAL A 506 21.64 -25.35 4.14
N GLN A 507 22.31 -25.84 5.17
CA GLN A 507 23.55 -26.61 5.04
C GLN A 507 23.30 -28.11 5.05
N LYS A 508 22.32 -28.59 5.83
CA LYS A 508 22.03 -30.02 5.97
C LYS A 508 20.54 -30.27 6.10
N LEU A 509 20.12 -31.44 5.62
CA LEU A 509 18.78 -31.99 5.75
C LEU A 509 18.94 -33.38 6.33
N LEU A 510 18.36 -33.64 7.50
CA LEU A 510 18.59 -34.86 8.28
C LEU A 510 17.26 -35.55 8.60
N PRO A 511 17.16 -36.88 8.46
CA PRO A 511 15.99 -37.60 8.95
C PRO A 511 15.98 -37.61 10.48
N TYR A 512 14.79 -37.70 11.08
CA TYR A 512 14.66 -37.74 12.55
C TYR A 512 15.41 -38.87 13.26
N SER A 513 15.68 -39.96 12.53
CA SER A 513 16.35 -41.15 13.05
C SER A 513 17.88 -41.07 13.02
N ALA A 514 18.49 -40.06 12.38
CA ALA A 514 19.93 -39.95 12.26
C ALA A 514 20.59 -39.54 13.59
N SER A 515 21.31 -40.48 14.22
CA SER A 515 22.15 -40.17 15.39
C SER A 515 23.33 -39.27 14.97
N LYS A 516 23.71 -38.29 15.81
CA LYS A 516 24.83 -37.34 15.62
C LYS A 516 26.21 -37.95 15.26
N LYS A 517 26.36 -39.28 15.22
CA LYS A 517 27.61 -40.01 14.90
C LYS A 517 27.70 -40.58 13.48
N ARG A 518 26.63 -40.56 12.68
CA ARG A 518 26.68 -40.89 11.25
C ARG A 518 26.22 -39.65 10.47
N ALA A 519 27.17 -38.89 9.95
CA ALA A 519 26.88 -37.80 9.02
C ALA A 519 28.09 -37.61 8.08
N LEU A 520 28.59 -38.73 7.56
CA LEU A 520 29.42 -38.77 6.36
C LEU A 520 28.60 -39.51 5.31
N GLY A 521 27.97 -38.73 4.42
CA GLY A 521 27.17 -39.22 3.29
C GLY A 521 25.83 -39.86 3.68
N GLU A 522 24.77 -39.06 3.84
CA GLU A 522 23.40 -39.58 3.95
C GLU A 522 22.59 -39.09 2.74
N ASN A 523 22.10 -40.04 1.95
CA ASN A 523 21.33 -39.83 0.72
C ASN A 523 20.09 -38.96 0.98
N LEU A 524 19.82 -38.00 0.08
CA LEU A 524 18.55 -37.25 0.01
C LEU A 524 17.34 -38.13 -0.37
N SER A 525 17.40 -39.45 -0.16
CA SER A 525 16.38 -40.42 -0.55
C SER A 525 15.03 -40.18 0.14
N LEU A 526 15.01 -39.48 1.28
CA LEU A 526 13.75 -39.07 1.94
C LEU A 526 12.96 -38.05 1.10
N PHE A 527 13.61 -37.34 0.18
CA PHE A 527 12.99 -36.40 -0.75
C PHE A 527 12.54 -37.06 -2.06
N LEU A 528 12.55 -38.40 -2.15
CA LEU A 528 11.74 -39.12 -3.12
C LEU A 528 10.25 -39.07 -2.74
N ASP A 529 9.95 -38.77 -1.47
CA ASP A 529 8.60 -38.42 -1.02
C ASP A 529 8.25 -36.99 -1.44
N TRP A 530 7.15 -36.84 -2.17
CA TRP A 530 6.65 -35.56 -2.66
C TRP A 530 6.29 -34.59 -1.52
N ASP A 531 5.80 -35.07 -0.39
CA ASP A 531 5.36 -34.21 0.72
C ASP A 531 6.57 -33.51 1.36
N ASN A 532 7.69 -34.22 1.54
CA ASN A 532 8.95 -33.64 2.02
C ASN A 532 9.51 -32.60 1.05
N LEU A 533 9.38 -32.82 -0.25
CA LEU A 533 9.80 -31.86 -1.27
C LEU A 533 8.96 -30.58 -1.25
N TYR A 534 7.64 -30.73 -1.19
CA TYR A 534 6.72 -29.61 -1.09
C TYR A 534 6.99 -28.81 0.18
N GLU A 535 7.15 -29.48 1.31
CA GLU A 535 7.46 -28.84 2.59
C GLU A 535 8.77 -28.04 2.52
N LEU A 536 9.85 -28.61 1.96
CA LEU A 536 11.13 -27.91 1.83
C LEU A 536 11.02 -26.65 0.96
N PHE A 537 10.51 -26.75 -0.26
CA PHE A 537 10.50 -25.60 -1.17
C PHE A 537 9.48 -24.54 -0.76
N LEU A 538 8.38 -24.95 -0.11
CA LEU A 538 7.45 -24.03 0.50
C LEU A 538 8.08 -23.31 1.70
N TYR A 539 8.88 -24.02 2.51
CA TYR A 539 9.66 -23.42 3.57
C TYR A 539 10.67 -22.39 3.04
N LEU A 540 11.42 -22.71 1.97
CA LEU A 540 12.34 -21.77 1.33
C LEU A 540 11.61 -20.53 0.81
N ALA A 541 10.45 -20.71 0.18
CA ALA A 541 9.63 -19.60 -0.34
C ALA A 541 9.02 -18.75 0.77
N LYS A 542 8.71 -19.31 1.94
CA LYS A 542 8.17 -18.57 3.10
C LYS A 542 9.26 -17.80 3.86
N ASN A 543 10.47 -18.35 3.96
CA ASN A 543 11.53 -17.83 4.84
C ASN A 543 12.71 -17.15 4.12
N GLY A 544 12.78 -17.26 2.80
CA GLY A 544 13.85 -16.66 1.99
C GLY A 544 15.22 -17.30 2.23
N ASN A 545 15.26 -18.60 2.55
CA ASN A 545 16.51 -19.36 2.70
C ASN A 545 17.04 -19.82 1.33
N ASN A 546 18.36 -19.95 1.22
CA ASN A 546 19.01 -20.60 0.09
C ASN A 546 19.47 -22.01 0.45
N LEU A 547 19.50 -22.93 -0.50
CA LEU A 547 20.24 -24.18 -0.35
C LEU A 547 21.74 -23.89 -0.48
N SER A 548 22.57 -24.57 0.31
CA SER A 548 24.01 -24.55 0.09
C SER A 548 24.36 -25.13 -1.29
N PRO A 549 25.47 -24.72 -1.91
CA PRO A 549 25.88 -25.23 -3.22
C PRO A 549 25.98 -26.76 -3.27
N GLN A 550 26.44 -27.39 -2.18
CA GLN A 550 26.50 -28.85 -2.08
C GLN A 550 25.12 -29.49 -2.10
N LEU A 551 24.16 -28.98 -1.32
CA LEU A 551 22.79 -29.52 -1.33
C LEU A 551 22.11 -29.32 -2.69
N ALA A 552 22.34 -28.18 -3.36
CA ALA A 552 21.81 -27.96 -4.70
C ALA A 552 22.35 -28.99 -5.71
N GLU A 553 23.64 -29.34 -5.62
CA GLU A 553 24.25 -30.41 -6.42
C GLU A 553 23.66 -31.78 -6.07
N ASP A 554 23.49 -32.08 -4.78
CA ASP A 554 22.89 -33.33 -4.32
C ASP A 554 21.45 -33.49 -4.85
N PHE A 555 20.65 -32.41 -4.87
CA PHE A 555 19.32 -32.39 -5.48
C PHE A 555 19.35 -32.55 -7.00
N SER A 556 20.35 -32.00 -7.68
CA SER A 556 20.55 -32.24 -9.12
C SER A 556 20.83 -33.71 -9.42
N GLY A 557 21.57 -34.40 -8.53
CA GLY A 557 21.76 -35.86 -8.59
C GLY A 557 20.45 -36.65 -8.39
N LEU A 558 19.60 -36.21 -7.46
CA LEU A 558 18.28 -36.82 -7.19
C LEU A 558 17.26 -36.57 -8.30
N LEU A 559 17.37 -35.44 -9.01
CA LEU A 559 16.42 -35.02 -10.03
C LEU A 559 16.21 -36.06 -11.14
N GLY A 560 17.24 -36.86 -11.48
CA GLY A 560 17.11 -37.95 -12.44
C GLY A 560 16.09 -39.01 -12.03
N GLU A 561 16.09 -39.39 -10.76
CA GLU A 561 15.14 -40.38 -10.19
C GLU A 561 13.74 -39.77 -10.06
N LEU A 562 13.63 -38.55 -9.53
CA LEU A 562 12.37 -37.81 -9.44
C LEU A 562 11.69 -37.63 -10.80
N TRP A 563 12.49 -37.34 -11.84
CA TRP A 563 11.98 -37.18 -13.20
C TRP A 563 11.38 -38.48 -13.75
N SER A 564 11.92 -39.64 -13.36
CA SER A 564 11.38 -40.94 -13.75
C SER A 564 10.02 -41.23 -13.10
N GLN A 565 9.81 -40.74 -11.87
CA GLN A 565 8.59 -40.90 -11.07
C GLN A 565 7.55 -39.78 -11.30
N ARG A 566 7.80 -38.82 -12.21
CA ARG A 566 6.92 -37.65 -12.42
C ARG A 566 5.45 -37.97 -12.74
N ALA A 567 5.16 -39.17 -13.25
CA ALA A 567 3.80 -39.61 -13.53
C ALA A 567 3.01 -39.95 -12.25
N GLU A 568 3.70 -40.13 -11.13
CA GLU A 568 3.15 -40.49 -9.82
C GLU A 568 2.87 -39.26 -8.95
N ILE A 569 3.11 -38.03 -9.46
CA ILE A 569 2.90 -36.80 -8.72
C ILE A 569 1.40 -36.65 -8.37
N PRO A 570 1.05 -36.54 -7.07
CA PRO A 570 -0.34 -36.49 -6.66
C PRO A 570 -0.96 -35.11 -6.98
N PRO A 571 -2.03 -35.03 -7.79
CA PRO A 571 -2.52 -33.76 -8.35
C PRO A 571 -3.13 -32.82 -7.29
N GLY A 572 -3.80 -33.37 -6.27
CA GLY A 572 -4.39 -32.59 -5.17
C GLY A 572 -3.33 -31.84 -4.35
N PRO A 573 -2.37 -32.54 -3.72
CA PRO A 573 -1.25 -31.93 -3.02
C PRO A 573 -0.42 -30.98 -3.89
N LEU A 574 -0.18 -31.32 -5.17
CA LEU A 574 0.52 -30.45 -6.10
C LEU A 574 -0.20 -29.09 -6.29
N LYS A 575 -1.53 -29.11 -6.46
CA LYS A 575 -2.34 -27.89 -6.58
C LYS A 575 -2.18 -27.00 -5.35
N VAL A 576 -2.25 -27.58 -4.15
CA VAL A 576 -2.10 -26.86 -2.87
C VAL A 576 -0.69 -26.28 -2.76
N PHE A 577 0.34 -27.08 -3.04
CA PHE A 577 1.73 -26.64 -3.03
C PHE A 577 1.96 -25.44 -3.95
N ILE A 578 1.54 -25.53 -5.22
CA ILE A 578 1.70 -24.44 -6.19
C ILE A 578 0.92 -23.19 -5.74
N TYR A 579 -0.31 -23.36 -5.26
CA TYR A 579 -1.13 -22.25 -4.78
C TYR A 579 -0.47 -21.51 -3.60
N GLU A 580 0.07 -22.24 -2.62
CA GLU A 580 0.76 -21.63 -1.47
C GLU A 580 2.14 -21.07 -1.84
N PHE A 581 2.89 -21.76 -2.72
CA PHE A 581 4.23 -21.36 -3.14
C PHE A 581 4.23 -19.99 -3.82
N PHE A 582 3.25 -19.75 -4.70
CA PHE A 582 3.09 -18.45 -5.36
C PHE A 582 2.44 -17.37 -4.48
N GLN A 583 2.01 -17.69 -3.26
CA GLN A 583 1.58 -16.68 -2.27
C GLN A 583 2.71 -16.31 -1.28
N ALA A 584 3.70 -17.19 -1.12
CA ALA A 584 4.78 -17.03 -0.15
C ALA A 584 5.65 -15.80 -0.45
N GLU A 585 6.26 -15.18 0.57
CA GLU A 585 6.93 -13.87 0.45
C GLU A 585 8.14 -13.87 -0.51
N TYR A 586 8.89 -14.97 -0.58
CA TYR A 586 10.16 -15.12 -1.31
C TYR A 586 10.04 -16.14 -2.47
N THR A 587 8.90 -16.17 -3.16
CA THR A 587 8.64 -17.03 -4.33
C THR A 587 9.72 -16.89 -5.39
N ALA A 588 10.16 -15.66 -5.73
CA ALA A 588 11.17 -15.43 -6.77
C ALA A 588 12.49 -16.12 -6.44
N GLN A 589 12.91 -16.04 -5.18
CA GLN A 589 14.17 -16.63 -4.70
C GLN A 589 14.10 -18.16 -4.70
N ALA A 590 12.99 -18.74 -4.24
CA ALA A 590 12.80 -20.19 -4.26
C ALA A 590 12.67 -20.74 -5.69
N ALA A 591 11.91 -20.07 -6.56
CA ALA A 591 11.72 -20.45 -7.95
C ALA A 591 13.04 -20.40 -8.75
N SER A 592 13.88 -19.39 -8.48
CA SER A 592 15.24 -19.32 -9.04
C SER A 592 16.08 -20.54 -8.66
N GLN A 593 16.09 -20.93 -7.39
CA GLN A 593 16.81 -22.12 -6.93
C GLN A 593 16.29 -23.41 -7.57
N MET A 594 14.97 -23.58 -7.65
CA MET A 594 14.35 -24.72 -8.34
C MET A 594 14.66 -24.75 -9.85
N LEU A 595 14.94 -23.60 -10.47
CA LEU A 595 15.34 -23.53 -11.86
C LEU A 595 16.83 -23.82 -12.07
N GLU A 596 17.68 -23.49 -11.10
CA GLU A 596 19.12 -23.80 -11.12
C GLU A 596 19.42 -25.28 -10.83
N ILE A 597 18.60 -25.93 -10.01
CA ILE A 597 18.66 -27.39 -9.84
C ILE A 597 18.18 -28.03 -11.14
N ALA A 598 19.11 -28.53 -11.95
CA ALA A 598 18.82 -28.99 -13.30
C ALA A 598 19.76 -30.12 -13.72
N LEU A 599 19.24 -31.01 -14.57
CA LEU A 599 20.08 -31.97 -15.28
C LEU A 599 20.80 -31.28 -16.46
N PRO A 600 21.92 -31.85 -16.93
CA PRO A 600 22.53 -31.44 -18.19
C PRO A 600 21.51 -31.41 -19.33
N LEU A 601 21.68 -30.46 -20.25
CA LEU A 601 20.83 -30.39 -21.45
C LEU A 601 20.91 -31.72 -22.21
N ASP A 602 19.77 -32.21 -22.66
CA ASP A 602 19.76 -33.40 -23.51
C ASP A 602 20.29 -33.09 -24.92
N SER A 603 20.43 -34.11 -25.76
CA SER A 603 20.97 -33.97 -27.13
C SER A 603 20.15 -33.04 -28.02
N GLU A 604 18.90 -32.75 -27.66
CA GLU A 604 18.02 -31.81 -28.37
C GLU A 604 18.07 -30.40 -27.75
N GLY A 605 18.93 -30.18 -26.75
CA GLY A 605 19.08 -28.90 -26.05
C GLY A 605 17.95 -28.61 -25.06
N ARG A 606 17.15 -29.61 -24.66
CA ARG A 606 16.03 -29.41 -23.73
C ARG A 606 16.52 -29.38 -22.29
N ALA A 607 16.09 -28.37 -21.55
CA ALA A 607 16.33 -28.26 -20.12
C ALA A 607 15.40 -29.17 -19.33
N ARG A 608 15.90 -29.71 -18.21
CA ARG A 608 15.11 -30.43 -17.19
C ARG A 608 15.48 -29.87 -15.83
N THR A 609 14.67 -28.92 -15.37
CA THR A 609 14.85 -28.24 -14.08
C THR A 609 13.90 -28.82 -13.04
N PHE A 610 14.21 -28.60 -11.76
CA PHE A 610 13.36 -29.01 -10.65
C PHE A 610 11.99 -28.31 -10.70
N LEU A 611 11.94 -27.00 -11.00
CA LEU A 611 10.65 -26.32 -11.21
C LEU A 611 9.89 -26.89 -12.41
N GLY A 612 10.61 -27.26 -13.46
CA GLY A 612 10.06 -27.87 -14.66
C GLY A 612 9.51 -29.28 -14.47
N LEU A 613 9.79 -29.93 -13.34
CA LEU A 613 9.14 -31.18 -12.95
C LEU A 613 7.64 -30.98 -12.73
N PHE A 614 7.27 -29.84 -12.12
CA PHE A 614 5.88 -29.47 -11.81
C PHE A 614 5.26 -28.59 -12.90
N LEU A 615 6.06 -27.72 -13.51
CA LEU A 615 5.65 -26.74 -14.52
C LEU A 615 6.51 -26.87 -15.79
N PRO A 616 6.32 -27.91 -16.64
CA PRO A 616 7.17 -28.19 -17.80
C PRO A 616 7.43 -27.02 -18.76
N GLU A 617 6.53 -26.05 -18.82
CA GLU A 617 6.65 -24.85 -19.66
C GLU A 617 7.87 -23.98 -19.27
N VAL A 618 8.27 -23.98 -18.00
CA VAL A 618 9.45 -23.20 -17.55
C VAL A 618 10.76 -23.71 -18.17
N ASN A 619 10.82 -25.01 -18.52
CA ASN A 619 11.99 -25.58 -19.19
C ASN A 619 12.14 -25.02 -20.62
N GLN A 620 11.04 -24.62 -21.26
CA GLN A 620 11.06 -24.02 -22.59
C GLN A 620 11.50 -22.55 -22.55
N MET A 621 11.29 -21.88 -21.41
CA MET A 621 11.78 -20.52 -21.17
C MET A 621 13.28 -20.48 -20.82
N ARG A 622 13.81 -21.59 -20.29
CA ARG A 622 15.20 -21.70 -19.83
C ARG A 622 16.15 -21.54 -21.03
N TYR A 623 17.11 -20.63 -20.90
CA TYR A 623 18.08 -20.26 -21.96
C TYR A 623 17.47 -19.71 -23.27
N LEU A 624 16.17 -19.42 -23.32
CA LEU A 624 15.54 -18.88 -24.52
C LEU A 624 15.86 -17.39 -24.68
N LEU A 625 16.56 -17.04 -25.77
CA LEU A 625 16.87 -15.66 -26.16
C LEU A 625 15.83 -15.14 -27.15
N ARG A 626 15.16 -14.03 -26.81
CA ARG A 626 14.18 -13.34 -27.66
C ARG A 626 14.35 -11.83 -27.51
N ASN A 627 14.19 -11.09 -28.60
CA ASN A 627 14.26 -9.61 -28.65
C ASN A 627 15.52 -9.02 -27.98
N THR A 628 16.70 -9.42 -28.46
CA THR A 628 18.03 -9.01 -27.95
C THR A 628 18.33 -7.51 -28.09
N GLU A 629 17.49 -6.73 -28.76
CA GLU A 629 17.62 -5.28 -28.88
C GLU A 629 17.13 -4.52 -27.63
N VAL A 630 16.24 -5.14 -26.84
CA VAL A 630 15.57 -4.49 -25.70
C VAL A 630 15.78 -5.27 -24.39
N HIS A 631 15.88 -6.60 -24.45
CA HIS A 631 16.10 -7.44 -23.28
C HIS A 631 17.58 -7.83 -23.11
N GLN A 632 18.10 -7.60 -21.90
CA GLN A 632 19.49 -7.93 -21.54
C GLN A 632 19.66 -9.41 -21.11
N TYR A 633 18.56 -10.11 -20.80
CA TYR A 633 18.58 -11.43 -20.17
C TYR A 633 17.74 -12.44 -20.97
N PRO A 634 18.08 -13.74 -20.93
CA PRO A 634 17.19 -14.81 -21.37
C PRO A 634 15.81 -14.72 -20.72
N LEU A 635 14.78 -15.21 -21.43
CA LEU A 635 13.37 -15.09 -21.03
C LEU A 635 13.13 -15.49 -19.57
N CYS A 636 13.59 -16.67 -19.15
CA CYS A 636 13.46 -17.14 -17.76
C CYS A 636 14.07 -16.19 -16.72
N LEU A 637 15.25 -15.61 -17.00
CA LEU A 637 15.94 -14.70 -16.08
C LEU A 637 15.24 -13.35 -16.01
N HIS A 638 14.70 -12.87 -17.14
CA HIS A 638 13.83 -11.69 -17.17
C HIS A 638 12.58 -11.90 -16.30
N SER A 639 11.84 -12.99 -16.51
CA SER A 639 10.64 -13.31 -15.73
C SER A 639 10.92 -13.47 -14.23
N LEU A 640 12.05 -14.07 -13.84
CA LEU A 640 12.46 -14.14 -12.43
C LEU A 640 12.81 -12.77 -11.84
N LYS A 641 13.48 -11.90 -12.61
CA LYS A 641 13.77 -10.53 -12.20
C LYS A 641 12.49 -9.71 -12.06
N ALA A 642 11.56 -9.84 -12.99
CA ALA A 642 10.24 -9.22 -12.91
C ALA A 642 9.48 -9.70 -11.65
N LEU A 643 9.51 -11.01 -11.35
CA LEU A 643 8.88 -11.57 -10.15
C LEU A 643 9.54 -11.04 -8.86
N ARG A 644 10.87 -10.93 -8.85
CA ARG A 644 11.59 -10.34 -7.71
C ARG A 644 11.27 -8.86 -7.53
N GLN A 645 11.20 -8.12 -8.63
CA GLN A 645 10.80 -6.71 -8.61
C GLN A 645 9.36 -6.57 -8.11
N MET A 646 8.46 -7.46 -8.52
CA MET A 646 7.09 -7.51 -8.05
C MET A 646 7.00 -7.67 -6.54
N GLU A 647 7.75 -8.60 -5.95
CA GLU A 647 7.80 -8.77 -4.48
C GLU A 647 8.24 -7.48 -3.76
N LEU A 648 9.21 -6.75 -4.34
CA LEU A 648 9.67 -5.47 -3.79
C LEU A 648 8.61 -4.37 -3.94
N GLU A 649 7.96 -4.26 -5.09
CA GLU A 649 6.90 -3.26 -5.32
C GLU A 649 5.65 -3.54 -4.49
N MET A 650 5.30 -4.82 -4.26
CA MET A 650 4.26 -5.21 -3.31
C MET A 650 4.58 -4.72 -1.90
N ALA A 651 5.82 -4.93 -1.42
CA ALA A 651 6.24 -4.48 -0.09
C ALA A 651 6.22 -2.94 0.02
N ARG A 652 6.67 -2.23 -1.03
CA ARG A 652 6.63 -0.75 -1.10
C ARG A 652 5.19 -0.23 -1.11
N PHE A 653 4.33 -0.83 -1.93
CA PHE A 653 2.95 -0.43 -2.07
C PHE A 653 2.16 -0.66 -0.77
N ARG A 654 2.36 -1.81 -0.09
CA ARG A 654 1.79 -2.07 1.24
C ARG A 654 2.12 -0.97 2.25
N LYS A 655 3.36 -0.47 2.23
CA LYS A 655 3.83 0.58 3.14
C LYS A 655 3.31 1.97 2.77
N ARG A 656 3.25 2.27 1.47
CA ARG A 656 2.87 3.57 0.94
C ARG A 656 1.35 3.78 0.99
N GLU A 657 0.59 2.77 0.57
CA GLU A 657 -0.87 2.83 0.38
C GLU A 657 -1.57 1.73 1.20
N PRO A 658 -1.48 1.73 2.55
CA PRO A 658 -2.02 0.65 3.38
C PRO A 658 -3.54 0.48 3.24
N GLU A 659 -4.26 1.58 2.94
CA GLU A 659 -5.69 1.56 2.71
C GLU A 659 -6.06 0.83 1.41
N LEU A 660 -5.29 1.01 0.34
CA LEU A 660 -5.51 0.33 -0.94
C LEU A 660 -5.05 -1.13 -0.87
N TRP A 661 -4.00 -1.41 -0.11
CA TRP A 661 -3.51 -2.77 0.10
C TRP A 661 -4.57 -3.70 0.70
N ARG A 662 -5.50 -3.17 1.51
CA ARG A 662 -6.59 -3.93 2.13
C ARG A 662 -7.61 -4.48 1.13
N PHE A 663 -7.65 -3.98 -0.11
CA PHE A 663 -8.50 -4.53 -1.16
C PHE A 663 -7.94 -5.80 -1.79
N LEU A 664 -6.65 -6.11 -1.58
CA LEU A 664 -6.02 -7.28 -2.17
C LEU A 664 -6.18 -8.50 -1.27
N THR A 665 -6.57 -9.61 -1.89
CA THR A 665 -6.75 -10.92 -1.25
C THR A 665 -5.54 -11.82 -1.51
N ARG A 666 -5.51 -12.97 -0.81
CA ARG A 666 -4.51 -14.02 -1.08
C ARG A 666 -4.58 -14.57 -2.50
N GLU A 667 -5.79 -14.64 -3.06
CA GLU A 667 -6.01 -15.07 -4.44
C GLU A 667 -5.42 -14.08 -5.44
N ASP A 668 -5.47 -12.78 -5.13
CA ASP A 668 -4.83 -11.74 -5.94
C ASP A 668 -3.30 -11.85 -5.92
N PHE A 669 -2.70 -12.19 -4.77
CA PHE A 669 -1.26 -12.40 -4.68
C PHE A 669 -0.79 -13.57 -5.55
N PHE A 670 -1.56 -14.67 -5.54
CA PHE A 670 -1.32 -15.80 -6.43
C PHE A 670 -1.44 -15.36 -7.90
N ALA A 671 -2.54 -14.69 -8.27
CA ALA A 671 -2.77 -14.21 -9.64
C ALA A 671 -1.63 -13.32 -10.14
N LEU A 672 -1.20 -12.38 -9.30
CA LEU A 672 -0.15 -11.42 -9.58
C LEU A 672 1.20 -12.11 -9.84
N LYS A 673 1.67 -12.95 -8.90
CA LYS A 673 2.97 -13.62 -8.99
C LYS A 673 3.01 -14.64 -10.12
N TRP A 674 1.91 -15.38 -10.33
CA TRP A 674 1.75 -16.26 -11.47
C TRP A 674 1.84 -15.48 -12.79
N SER A 675 1.08 -14.39 -12.91
CA SER A 675 1.04 -13.58 -14.13
C SER A 675 2.39 -12.95 -14.43
N VAL A 676 3.13 -12.47 -13.43
CA VAL A 676 4.47 -11.91 -13.67
C VAL A 676 5.48 -12.96 -14.10
N LEU A 677 5.47 -14.16 -13.51
CA LEU A 677 6.41 -15.20 -13.95
C LEU A 677 6.14 -15.62 -15.41
N PHE A 678 4.87 -15.61 -15.83
CA PHE A 678 4.44 -16.10 -17.14
C PHE A 678 4.01 -15.03 -18.14
N HIS A 679 4.23 -13.74 -17.86
CA HIS A 679 3.74 -12.63 -18.71
C HIS A 679 4.22 -12.75 -20.16
N ASP A 680 5.48 -13.19 -20.33
CA ASP A 680 6.13 -13.34 -21.62
C ASP A 680 6.14 -14.78 -22.15
N LEU A 681 5.39 -15.70 -21.53
CA LEU A 681 5.42 -17.13 -21.89
C LEU A 681 5.08 -17.38 -23.37
N GLY A 682 4.27 -16.50 -23.98
CA GLY A 682 3.93 -16.57 -25.40
C GLY A 682 5.14 -16.47 -26.35
N LYS A 683 6.29 -15.94 -25.90
CA LYS A 683 7.53 -15.81 -26.71
C LYS A 683 8.20 -17.16 -27.04
N ILE A 684 7.74 -18.26 -26.44
CA ILE A 684 8.15 -19.62 -26.79
C ILE A 684 7.88 -19.89 -28.27
N ASN A 685 6.73 -19.45 -28.79
CA ASN A 685 6.37 -19.61 -30.19
C ASN A 685 6.72 -18.36 -31.00
N PRO A 686 7.69 -18.40 -31.93
CA PRO A 686 8.10 -17.23 -32.70
C PRO A 686 7.09 -16.78 -33.76
N TYR A 687 6.09 -17.61 -34.09
CA TYR A 687 5.24 -17.40 -35.26
C TYR A 687 3.86 -16.82 -34.94
N LYS A 688 3.55 -16.54 -33.67
CA LYS A 688 2.30 -15.86 -33.29
C LYS A 688 2.57 -14.78 -32.25
N ASP A 689 1.61 -13.89 -32.07
CA ASP A 689 1.70 -12.86 -31.05
C ASP A 689 1.74 -13.48 -29.64
N HIS A 690 2.77 -13.10 -28.89
CA HIS A 690 2.98 -13.53 -27.52
C HIS A 690 1.95 -12.96 -26.53
N GLU A 691 1.41 -11.76 -26.76
CA GLU A 691 0.35 -11.18 -25.92
C GLU A 691 -0.94 -12.03 -26.00
N GLU A 692 -1.17 -12.71 -27.13
CA GLU A 692 -2.30 -13.63 -27.31
C GLU A 692 -2.02 -15.07 -26.89
N GLN A 693 -0.79 -15.55 -27.08
CA GLN A 693 -0.42 -16.92 -26.70
C GLN A 693 -0.18 -17.09 -25.20
N GLY A 694 0.41 -16.08 -24.54
CA GLY A 694 0.73 -16.12 -23.12
C GLY A 694 -0.46 -16.52 -22.24
N PRO A 695 -1.61 -15.82 -22.33
CA PRO A 695 -2.80 -16.15 -21.55
C PRO A 695 -3.29 -17.57 -21.79
N LYS A 696 -3.30 -18.02 -23.05
CA LYS A 696 -3.74 -19.38 -23.43
C LYS A 696 -2.86 -20.46 -22.78
N LEU A 697 -1.53 -20.28 -22.84
CA LEU A 697 -0.59 -21.21 -22.23
C LEU A 697 -0.72 -21.23 -20.70
N ALA A 698 -0.80 -20.05 -20.07
CA ALA A 698 -0.99 -19.95 -18.63
C ALA A 698 -2.29 -20.63 -18.15
N ASN A 699 -3.38 -20.52 -18.90
CA ASN A 699 -4.63 -21.24 -18.61
C ASN A 699 -4.48 -22.75 -18.71
N LEU A 700 -3.82 -23.25 -19.76
CA LEU A 700 -3.58 -24.68 -19.93
C LEU A 700 -2.76 -25.26 -18.77
N MET A 701 -1.78 -24.50 -18.28
CA MET A 701 -0.99 -24.87 -17.10
C MET A 701 -1.86 -24.99 -15.86
N LEU A 702 -2.72 -24.00 -15.59
CA LEU A 702 -3.60 -24.01 -14.42
C LEU A 702 -4.69 -25.10 -14.52
N GLY A 703 -5.22 -25.34 -15.73
CA GLY A 703 -6.15 -26.45 -15.98
C GLY A 703 -5.50 -27.82 -15.70
N ARG A 704 -4.23 -28.02 -16.10
CA ARG A 704 -3.47 -29.24 -15.76
C ARG A 704 -3.31 -29.43 -14.25
N LEU A 705 -3.20 -28.34 -13.49
CA LEU A 705 -3.09 -28.37 -12.03
C LEU A 705 -4.45 -28.52 -11.32
N GLY A 706 -5.56 -28.63 -12.07
CA GLY A 706 -6.90 -28.82 -11.49
C GLY A 706 -7.53 -27.54 -10.93
N PHE A 707 -7.13 -26.36 -11.41
CA PHE A 707 -7.89 -25.12 -11.18
C PHE A 707 -9.12 -25.09 -12.08
N ASP A 708 -10.22 -24.54 -11.57
CA ASP A 708 -11.47 -24.44 -12.33
C ASP A 708 -11.31 -23.43 -13.47
N GLU A 709 -11.53 -23.89 -14.71
CA GLU A 709 -11.44 -23.10 -15.95
C GLU A 709 -12.36 -21.85 -15.94
N ASN A 710 -13.37 -21.83 -15.08
CA ASN A 710 -14.40 -20.79 -15.00
C ASN A 710 -14.29 -19.87 -13.78
N SER A 711 -13.17 -19.89 -13.07
CA SER A 711 -12.94 -19.03 -11.88
C SER A 711 -12.56 -17.59 -12.26
N ASP A 712 -12.98 -16.61 -11.43
CA ASP A 712 -12.57 -15.19 -11.58
C ASP A 712 -11.03 -15.03 -11.53
N LEU A 713 -10.34 -15.93 -10.83
CA LEU A 713 -8.88 -16.02 -10.81
C LEU A 713 -8.26 -16.16 -12.21
N LEU A 714 -8.82 -17.03 -13.05
CA LEU A 714 -8.29 -17.24 -14.40
C LEU A 714 -8.55 -16.04 -15.29
N ASP A 715 -9.74 -15.44 -15.20
CA ASP A 715 -10.06 -14.20 -15.92
C ASP A 715 -9.09 -13.08 -15.52
N GLN A 716 -8.74 -12.99 -14.25
CA GLN A 716 -7.75 -12.04 -13.75
C GLN A 716 -6.34 -12.36 -14.27
N ILE A 717 -5.87 -13.60 -14.20
CA ILE A 717 -4.54 -13.98 -14.72
C ILE A 717 -4.43 -13.69 -16.23
N ARG A 718 -5.48 -13.99 -16.99
CA ARG A 718 -5.55 -13.68 -18.43
C ARG A 718 -5.39 -12.19 -18.68
N LEU A 719 -6.16 -11.37 -17.97
CA LEU A 719 -6.11 -9.91 -18.06
C LEU A 719 -4.71 -9.39 -17.77
N LEU A 720 -4.08 -9.87 -16.69
CA LEU A 720 -2.76 -9.41 -16.26
C LEU A 720 -1.65 -9.80 -17.24
N ILE A 721 -1.64 -11.04 -17.73
CA ILE A 721 -0.65 -11.50 -18.72
C ILE A 721 -0.83 -10.77 -20.05
N GLN A 722 -2.07 -10.63 -20.52
CA GLN A 722 -2.33 -10.00 -21.81
C GLN A 722 -1.98 -8.51 -21.81
N HIS A 723 -2.20 -7.82 -20.69
CA HIS A 723 -2.05 -6.37 -20.60
C HIS A 723 -0.86 -5.92 -19.76
N HIS A 724 0.16 -6.77 -19.61
CA HIS A 724 1.37 -6.49 -18.84
C HIS A 724 2.20 -5.29 -19.34
N GLN A 725 1.96 -4.80 -20.57
CA GLN A 725 2.57 -3.57 -21.13
C GLN A 725 1.57 -2.44 -21.43
N SER A 726 0.26 -2.65 -21.20
CA SER A 726 -0.77 -1.71 -21.66
C SER A 726 -0.72 -0.37 -20.92
N MET A 727 -0.41 -0.36 -19.63
CA MET A 727 -0.25 0.89 -18.87
C MET A 727 0.95 1.69 -19.40
N VAL A 728 2.05 1.02 -19.73
CA VAL A 728 3.24 1.65 -20.33
C VAL A 728 2.89 2.29 -21.67
N ARG A 729 2.05 1.62 -22.49
CA ARG A 729 1.52 2.18 -23.73
C ARG A 729 0.63 3.40 -23.46
N PHE A 730 -0.34 3.31 -22.55
CA PHE A 730 -1.26 4.41 -22.23
C PHE A 730 -0.57 5.67 -21.71
N ALA A 731 0.44 5.50 -20.86
CA ALA A 731 1.23 6.58 -20.31
C ALA A 731 2.15 7.25 -21.35
N LYS A 732 2.53 6.54 -22.44
CA LYS A 732 3.38 7.07 -23.52
C LYS A 732 2.62 7.64 -24.71
N LEU A 733 1.43 7.11 -25.01
CA LEU A 733 0.67 7.43 -26.22
C LEU A 733 -0.13 8.73 -26.12
N SER A 734 -0.40 9.24 -24.92
CA SER A 734 -1.37 10.32 -24.77
C SER A 734 -0.69 11.69 -24.63
N THR A 735 -0.81 12.53 -25.66
CA THR A 735 -0.64 13.99 -25.55
C THR A 735 -1.56 14.61 -24.48
N HIS A 736 -2.60 13.87 -24.06
CA HIS A 736 -3.54 14.20 -22.98
C HIS A 736 -3.63 13.08 -21.93
N MET A 737 -2.99 13.27 -20.78
CA MET A 737 -2.91 12.26 -19.71
C MET A 737 -4.27 11.71 -19.25
N ASP A 738 -5.31 12.55 -19.26
CA ASP A 738 -6.68 12.15 -18.92
C ASP A 738 -7.17 10.98 -19.79
N LEU A 739 -6.85 10.96 -21.09
CA LEU A 739 -7.23 9.87 -22.00
C LEU A 739 -6.55 8.54 -21.64
N GLY A 740 -5.26 8.60 -21.27
CA GLY A 740 -4.53 7.43 -20.82
C GLY A 740 -5.18 6.82 -19.57
N ILE A 741 -5.53 7.67 -18.60
CA ILE A 741 -6.19 7.26 -17.36
C ILE A 741 -7.55 6.61 -17.66
N LEU A 742 -8.34 7.17 -18.59
CA LEU A 742 -9.62 6.59 -19.00
C LEU A 742 -9.46 5.20 -19.64
N LYS A 743 -8.51 5.05 -20.58
CA LYS A 743 -8.20 3.74 -21.18
C LYS A 743 -7.79 2.73 -20.09
N PHE A 744 -7.09 3.18 -19.05
CA PHE A 744 -6.69 2.34 -17.92
C PHE A 744 -7.88 1.92 -17.04
N PHE A 745 -8.81 2.82 -16.72
CA PHE A 745 -10.06 2.48 -16.00
C PHE A 745 -10.93 1.49 -16.76
N GLU A 746 -11.09 1.69 -18.07
CA GLU A 746 -11.87 0.78 -18.92
C GLU A 746 -11.21 -0.60 -19.03
N LEU A 747 -9.88 -0.65 -19.17
CA LEU A 747 -9.14 -1.90 -19.18
C LEU A 747 -9.32 -2.67 -17.87
N ALA A 748 -9.27 -1.98 -16.73
CA ALA A 748 -9.52 -2.56 -15.42
C ALA A 748 -11.02 -2.83 -15.15
N GLN A 749 -11.90 -2.60 -16.12
CA GLN A 749 -13.36 -2.74 -15.99
C GLN A 749 -13.94 -1.93 -14.82
N ARG A 750 -13.27 -0.83 -14.47
CA ARG A 750 -13.58 0.04 -13.33
C ARG A 750 -13.51 -0.65 -11.97
N ASP A 751 -12.77 -1.75 -11.87
CA ASP A 751 -12.45 -2.43 -10.60
C ASP A 751 -11.12 -1.90 -10.03
N PRO A 752 -11.12 -1.26 -8.84
CA PRO A 752 -9.90 -0.79 -8.18
C PRO A 752 -8.88 -1.90 -7.91
N ARG A 753 -9.32 -3.13 -7.63
CA ARG A 753 -8.43 -4.27 -7.43
C ARG A 753 -7.62 -4.52 -8.70
N ARG A 754 -8.29 -4.61 -9.85
CA ARG A 754 -7.65 -4.82 -11.16
C ARG A 754 -6.74 -3.66 -11.57
N LEU A 755 -7.08 -2.42 -11.21
CA LEU A 755 -6.18 -1.27 -11.41
C LEU A 755 -4.85 -1.46 -10.67
N ILE A 756 -4.90 -1.85 -9.39
CA ILE A 756 -3.70 -2.08 -8.58
C ILE A 756 -2.88 -3.23 -9.17
N LEU A 757 -3.52 -4.33 -9.54
CA LEU A 757 -2.82 -5.49 -10.09
C LEU A 757 -2.17 -5.19 -11.44
N LEU A 758 -2.89 -4.54 -12.36
CA LEU A 758 -2.34 -4.13 -13.65
C LEU A 758 -1.17 -3.15 -13.49
N TYR A 759 -1.30 -2.20 -12.56
CA TYR A 759 -0.22 -1.27 -12.21
C TYR A 759 1.03 -2.00 -11.74
N LEU A 760 0.88 -2.87 -10.75
CA LEU A 760 2.01 -3.61 -10.18
C LEU A 760 2.70 -4.49 -11.24
N VAL A 761 1.92 -5.17 -12.11
CA VAL A 761 2.47 -6.01 -13.18
C VAL A 761 3.26 -5.17 -14.18
N ASN A 762 2.68 -4.08 -14.67
CA ASN A 762 3.31 -3.20 -15.65
C ASN A 762 4.57 -2.51 -15.09
N LEU A 763 4.51 -2.04 -13.84
CA LEU A 763 5.65 -1.40 -13.18
C LEU A 763 6.81 -2.39 -12.98
N SER A 764 6.50 -3.60 -12.53
CA SER A 764 7.51 -4.62 -12.22
C SER A 764 8.21 -5.12 -13.48
N ASP A 765 7.44 -5.39 -14.55
CA ASP A 765 8.01 -5.74 -15.86
C ASP A 765 8.91 -4.60 -16.37
N PHE A 766 8.40 -3.36 -16.39
CA PHE A 766 9.13 -2.21 -16.90
C PHE A 766 10.47 -1.96 -16.17
N LYS A 767 10.48 -2.05 -14.83
CA LYS A 767 11.69 -1.91 -14.01
C LYS A 767 12.67 -3.07 -14.20
N SER A 768 12.22 -4.26 -14.59
CA SER A 768 13.05 -5.46 -14.73
C SER A 768 13.83 -5.57 -16.04
N VAL A 769 13.44 -4.79 -17.08
CA VAL A 769 14.07 -4.83 -18.40
C VAL A 769 15.55 -4.45 -18.37
N ASN A 770 15.89 -3.33 -17.73
CA ASN A 770 17.27 -2.87 -17.47
C ASN A 770 17.30 -1.66 -16.50
N ASP A 771 18.49 -1.35 -15.98
CA ASP A 771 18.70 -0.26 -15.00
C ASP A 771 18.23 1.13 -15.51
N LYS A 772 18.39 1.41 -16.82
CA LYS A 772 17.93 2.68 -17.42
C LYS A 772 16.41 2.80 -17.43
N MET A 773 15.68 1.68 -17.58
CA MET A 773 14.22 1.67 -17.49
C MET A 773 13.76 1.79 -16.05
N ALA A 774 14.48 1.18 -15.10
CA ALA A 774 14.21 1.34 -13.68
C ALA A 774 14.30 2.82 -13.23
N GLU A 775 15.32 3.56 -13.67
CA GLU A 775 15.46 5.01 -13.41
C GLU A 775 14.34 5.84 -14.05
N LYS A 776 13.81 5.39 -15.20
CA LYS A 776 12.74 6.07 -15.93
C LYS A 776 11.34 5.70 -15.46
N ALA A 777 11.18 4.83 -14.46
CA ALA A 777 9.87 4.35 -14.04
C ALA A 777 8.97 5.45 -13.40
N GLY A 778 9.54 6.60 -13.02
CA GLY A 778 8.81 7.69 -12.36
C GLY A 778 7.55 8.15 -13.10
N PHE A 779 7.53 8.15 -14.44
CA PHE A 779 6.31 8.55 -15.18
C PHE A 779 5.14 7.55 -15.01
N LEU A 780 5.42 6.28 -14.74
CA LEU A 780 4.38 5.28 -14.46
C LEU A 780 3.82 5.46 -13.05
N GLU A 781 4.69 5.77 -12.10
CA GLU A 781 4.31 6.11 -10.73
C GLU A 781 3.44 7.38 -10.74
N ASP A 782 3.85 8.44 -11.45
CA ASP A 782 3.07 9.67 -11.64
C ASP A 782 1.71 9.42 -12.30
N PHE A 783 1.67 8.56 -13.33
CA PHE A 783 0.43 8.20 -14.03
C PHE A 783 -0.53 7.46 -13.09
N PHE A 784 -0.01 6.54 -12.27
CA PHE A 784 -0.83 5.79 -11.32
C PHE A 784 -1.27 6.66 -10.15
N GLU A 785 -0.41 7.53 -9.62
CA GLU A 785 -0.75 8.50 -8.57
C GLU A 785 -1.89 9.41 -9.00
N ARG A 786 -1.89 9.89 -10.25
CA ARG A 786 -3.01 10.67 -10.78
C ARG A 786 -4.28 9.85 -10.96
N THR A 787 -4.15 8.56 -11.30
CA THR A 787 -5.27 7.61 -11.31
C THR A 787 -5.86 7.45 -9.90
N LEU A 788 -5.01 7.37 -8.87
CA LEU A 788 -5.42 7.28 -7.47
C LEU A 788 -5.98 8.60 -6.92
N SER A 789 -5.42 9.75 -7.29
CA SER A 789 -5.91 11.04 -6.82
C SER A 789 -7.35 11.28 -7.25
N ILE A 790 -7.75 10.74 -8.42
CA ILE A 790 -9.14 10.69 -8.85
C ILE A 790 -9.96 9.90 -7.82
N LEU A 791 -9.53 8.71 -7.38
CA LEU A 791 -10.23 7.95 -6.33
C LEU A 791 -10.28 8.70 -4.98
N GLU A 792 -9.21 9.40 -4.60
CA GLU A 792 -9.09 10.09 -3.31
C GLU A 792 -9.88 11.42 -3.22
N GLU A 793 -9.88 12.23 -4.28
CA GLU A 793 -10.62 13.50 -4.33
C GLU A 793 -12.11 13.27 -4.06
N PHE A 794 -12.62 12.09 -4.40
CA PHE A 794 -14.01 11.69 -4.17
C PHE A 794 -14.27 11.13 -2.77
N ARG A 795 -13.27 10.52 -2.11
CA ARG A 795 -13.39 10.01 -0.73
C ARG A 795 -13.63 11.15 0.27
N ARG A 796 -13.09 12.35 0.02
CA ARG A 796 -13.28 13.55 0.86
C ARG A 796 -14.68 14.16 0.77
N ARG A 797 -15.50 13.82 -0.24
CA ARG A 797 -16.85 14.40 -0.47
C ARG A 797 -18.01 13.49 -0.03
N GLY A 798 -17.75 12.49 0.80
CA GLY A 798 -18.64 11.35 1.05
C GLY A 798 -20.11 11.65 1.41
N ASN A 799 -21.03 10.90 0.78
CA ASN A 799 -21.85 9.84 1.43
C ASN A 799 -22.79 9.18 0.40
N GLN A 800 -22.97 7.86 0.50
CA GLN A 800 -23.95 6.99 -0.20
C GLN A 800 -23.74 6.58 -1.68
N ARG A 801 -22.61 6.87 -2.34
CA ARG A 801 -22.40 6.47 -3.76
C ARG A 801 -21.42 5.31 -3.92
N SER A 802 -21.72 4.37 -4.82
CA SER A 802 -20.80 3.29 -5.20
C SER A 802 -19.56 3.85 -5.92
N LEU A 803 -18.43 3.13 -5.89
CA LEU A 803 -17.22 3.48 -6.65
C LEU A 803 -17.49 3.61 -8.16
N THR A 804 -18.41 2.81 -8.67
CA THR A 804 -18.87 2.85 -10.07
C THR A 804 -19.67 4.12 -10.36
N GLN A 805 -20.59 4.53 -9.49
CA GLN A 805 -21.31 5.80 -9.60
C GLN A 805 -20.35 7.00 -9.55
N ILE A 806 -19.37 6.95 -8.66
CA ILE A 806 -18.34 8.00 -8.54
C ILE A 806 -17.52 8.10 -9.84
N THR A 807 -17.13 6.96 -10.41
CA THR A 807 -16.44 6.91 -11.69
C THR A 807 -17.31 7.48 -12.81
N ASN A 808 -18.60 7.10 -12.87
CA ASN A 808 -19.55 7.65 -13.84
C ASN A 808 -19.73 9.16 -13.71
N ASP A 809 -19.89 9.71 -12.50
CA ASP A 809 -20.00 11.15 -12.25
C ASP A 809 -18.75 11.93 -12.72
N PHE A 810 -17.56 11.34 -12.58
CA PHE A 810 -16.34 11.91 -13.12
C PHE A 810 -16.35 11.90 -14.65
N LEU A 811 -16.72 10.78 -15.26
CA LEU A 811 -16.82 10.65 -16.72
C LEU A 811 -17.83 11.66 -17.28
N ASP A 812 -19.00 11.81 -16.65
CA ASP A 812 -20.05 12.73 -17.09
C ASP A 812 -19.60 14.19 -16.96
N ARG A 813 -18.90 14.57 -15.88
CA ARG A 813 -18.28 15.91 -15.80
C ARG A 813 -17.26 16.15 -16.90
N LYS A 814 -16.45 15.14 -17.24
CA LYS A 814 -15.50 15.25 -18.35
C LYS A 814 -16.20 15.36 -19.70
N VAL A 815 -17.35 14.71 -19.88
CA VAL A 815 -18.17 14.89 -21.09
C VAL A 815 -18.71 16.31 -21.18
N GLU A 816 -19.15 16.91 -20.07
CA GLU A 816 -19.56 18.32 -20.06
C GLU A 816 -18.39 19.27 -20.34
N GLU A 817 -17.20 19.03 -19.77
CA GLU A 817 -15.98 19.79 -20.13
C GLU A 817 -15.65 19.67 -21.63
N GLN A 818 -15.77 18.46 -22.21
CA GLN A 818 -15.59 18.25 -23.64
C GLN A 818 -16.65 18.97 -24.47
N LYS A 819 -17.92 18.90 -24.07
CA LYS A 819 -19.04 19.61 -24.71
C LYS A 819 -18.76 21.11 -24.80
N GLU A 820 -18.27 21.71 -23.73
CA GLU A 820 -17.87 23.12 -23.73
C GLU A 820 -16.71 23.42 -24.70
N LEU A 821 -15.70 22.55 -24.77
CA LEU A 821 -14.58 22.72 -25.69
C LEU A 821 -15.01 22.59 -27.15
N VAL A 822 -15.92 21.66 -27.45
CA VAL A 822 -16.51 21.50 -28.79
C VAL A 822 -17.28 22.73 -29.22
N VAL A 823 -18.07 23.32 -28.33
CA VAL A 823 -18.77 24.60 -28.57
C VAL A 823 -17.77 25.72 -28.91
N LEU A 824 -16.70 25.83 -28.14
CA LEU A 824 -15.68 26.86 -28.36
C LEU A 824 -14.91 26.64 -29.67
N ASP A 825 -14.61 25.40 -30.04
CA ASP A 825 -14.01 25.06 -31.34
C ASP A 825 -14.96 25.39 -32.49
N LEU A 826 -16.26 25.10 -32.35
CA LEU A 826 -17.25 25.44 -33.35
C LEU A 826 -17.32 26.96 -33.56
N LEU A 827 -17.40 27.74 -32.48
CA LEU A 827 -17.40 29.21 -32.55
C LEU A 827 -16.13 29.72 -33.22
N LEU A 828 -14.97 29.16 -32.89
CA LEU A 828 -13.69 29.50 -33.53
C LEU A 828 -13.76 29.25 -35.05
N ARG A 829 -14.24 28.09 -35.49
CA ARG A 829 -14.38 27.77 -36.92
C ARG A 829 -15.31 28.74 -37.63
N GLN A 830 -16.45 29.05 -37.02
CA GLN A 830 -17.38 30.04 -37.57
C GLN A 830 -16.74 31.43 -37.65
N CYS A 831 -15.95 31.82 -36.65
CA CYS A 831 -15.17 33.06 -36.69
C CYS A 831 -14.11 33.06 -37.81
N CYS A 832 -13.51 31.91 -38.13
CA CYS A 832 -12.57 31.79 -39.25
C CYS A 832 -13.27 31.91 -40.62
N HIS A 833 -14.50 31.41 -40.74
CA HIS A 833 -15.30 31.48 -41.97
C HIS A 833 -16.00 32.83 -42.18
N LYS A 834 -16.42 33.49 -41.09
CA LYS A 834 -17.09 34.80 -41.10
C LYS A 834 -16.19 35.86 -40.46
N SER A 835 -16.62 36.44 -39.34
CA SER A 835 -15.84 37.37 -38.54
C SER A 835 -16.17 37.22 -37.04
N LEU A 836 -15.26 37.66 -36.17
CA LEU A 836 -15.48 37.70 -34.72
C LEU A 836 -16.71 38.54 -34.35
N ASP A 837 -16.95 39.63 -35.08
CA ASP A 837 -18.05 40.55 -34.85
C ASP A 837 -19.41 39.92 -35.18
N GLU A 838 -19.52 39.20 -36.29
CA GLU A 838 -20.77 38.53 -36.69
C GLU A 838 -21.11 37.32 -35.81
N VAL A 839 -20.10 36.57 -35.40
CA VAL A 839 -20.31 35.27 -34.72
C VAL A 839 -20.42 35.43 -33.21
N VAL A 840 -19.64 36.32 -32.61
CA VAL A 840 -19.53 36.43 -31.15
C VAL A 840 -19.98 37.81 -30.66
N LEU A 841 -19.35 38.91 -31.10
CA LEU A 841 -19.55 40.21 -30.43
C LEU A 841 -20.94 40.83 -30.64
N THR A 842 -21.49 40.77 -31.86
CA THR A 842 -22.81 41.34 -32.17
C THR A 842 -23.96 40.52 -31.55
N PRO A 843 -23.98 39.18 -31.67
CA PRO A 843 -24.98 38.37 -30.98
C PRO A 843 -24.86 38.50 -29.45
N LEU A 844 -23.63 38.50 -28.90
CA LEU A 844 -23.40 38.64 -27.46
C LEU A 844 -23.82 40.01 -26.93
N ALA A 845 -23.70 41.09 -27.70
CA ALA A 845 -24.18 42.41 -27.28
C ALA A 845 -25.70 42.45 -27.04
N SER A 846 -26.45 41.61 -27.76
CA SER A 846 -27.90 41.45 -27.58
C SER A 846 -28.27 40.49 -26.44
N LEU A 847 -27.45 39.45 -26.21
CA LEU A 847 -27.69 38.41 -25.20
C LEU A 847 -27.20 38.81 -23.79
N ALA A 848 -25.96 39.31 -23.70
CA ALA A 848 -25.26 39.63 -22.45
C ALA A 848 -24.35 40.87 -22.63
N PRO A 849 -24.89 42.10 -22.55
CA PRO A 849 -24.17 43.33 -22.90
C PRO A 849 -22.93 43.59 -22.04
N LYS A 850 -22.93 43.18 -20.76
CA LYS A 850 -21.75 43.29 -19.87
C LYS A 850 -20.62 42.34 -20.28
N ALA A 851 -20.95 41.11 -20.69
CA ALA A 851 -19.97 40.14 -21.17
C ALA A 851 -19.39 40.59 -22.53
N ALA A 852 -20.23 41.16 -23.40
CA ALA A 852 -19.80 41.76 -24.67
C ALA A 852 -18.81 42.92 -24.49
N GLU A 853 -19.04 43.81 -23.52
CA GLU A 853 -18.11 44.90 -23.21
C GLU A 853 -16.76 44.38 -22.68
N GLY A 854 -16.79 43.36 -21.81
CA GLY A 854 -15.59 42.71 -21.29
C GLY A 854 -14.76 42.04 -22.40
N LEU A 855 -15.40 41.24 -23.25
CA LEU A 855 -14.75 40.56 -24.36
C LEU A 855 -14.28 41.54 -25.45
N GLY A 856 -15.01 42.63 -25.66
CA GLY A 856 -14.67 43.70 -26.60
C GLY A 856 -13.34 44.40 -26.30
N LYS A 857 -12.92 44.45 -25.03
CA LYS A 857 -11.58 44.97 -24.64
C LYS A 857 -10.44 44.11 -25.19
N ASN A 858 -10.68 42.82 -25.45
CA ASN A 858 -9.71 41.87 -25.98
C ASN A 858 -9.85 41.63 -27.50
N ARG A 859 -10.62 42.47 -28.22
CA ARG A 859 -10.93 42.30 -29.65
C ARG A 859 -9.69 42.15 -30.53
N LYS A 860 -8.64 42.95 -30.30
CA LYS A 860 -7.37 42.86 -31.06
C LYS A 860 -6.68 41.52 -30.87
N GLU A 861 -6.69 40.99 -29.65
CA GLU A 861 -6.02 39.74 -29.31
C GLU A 861 -6.78 38.51 -29.86
N LEU A 862 -8.11 38.51 -29.75
CA LEU A 862 -8.97 37.49 -30.37
C LEU A 862 -8.86 37.50 -31.90
N GLY A 863 -8.91 38.68 -32.51
CA GLY A 863 -8.73 38.84 -33.95
C GLY A 863 -7.37 38.34 -34.43
N SER A 864 -6.29 38.61 -33.69
CA SER A 864 -4.96 38.08 -34.01
C SER A 864 -4.91 36.55 -33.93
N SER A 865 -5.54 35.95 -32.92
CA SER A 865 -5.56 34.50 -32.74
C SER A 865 -6.33 33.80 -33.86
N ILE A 866 -7.50 34.34 -34.24
CA ILE A 866 -8.28 33.84 -35.39
C ILE A 866 -7.48 33.97 -36.69
N HIS A 867 -6.80 35.11 -36.91
CA HIS A 867 -6.02 35.33 -38.14
C HIS A 867 -4.89 34.30 -38.30
N TYR A 868 -4.13 34.03 -37.24
CA TYR A 868 -3.06 33.02 -37.28
C TYR A 868 -3.59 31.60 -37.46
N LEU A 869 -4.72 31.27 -36.84
CA LEU A 869 -5.37 29.97 -37.00
C LEU A 869 -5.95 29.78 -38.42
N ASN A 870 -6.39 30.86 -39.08
CA ASN A 870 -6.92 30.82 -40.44
C ASN A 870 -5.81 30.68 -41.50
N LEU A 871 -4.64 31.28 -41.28
CA LEU A 871 -3.51 31.19 -42.21
C LEU A 871 -2.87 29.80 -42.22
N GLY A 872 -2.85 29.07 -41.09
CA GLY A 872 -2.32 27.70 -41.02
C GLY A 872 -0.81 27.56 -41.27
N GLU A 873 -0.08 28.67 -41.45
CA GLU A 873 1.35 28.70 -41.81
C GLU A 873 2.32 28.57 -40.62
N LEU A 874 1.81 28.40 -39.39
CA LEU A 874 2.62 28.27 -38.18
C LEU A 874 2.90 26.80 -37.84
N ASP A 875 3.95 26.54 -37.05
CA ASP A 875 4.20 25.20 -36.51
C ASP A 875 3.06 24.78 -35.54
N VAL A 876 2.87 23.46 -35.37
CA VAL A 876 1.77 22.88 -34.59
C VAL A 876 1.68 23.46 -33.17
N LYS A 877 2.82 23.70 -32.50
CA LYS A 877 2.82 24.25 -31.12
C LYS A 877 2.37 25.71 -31.10
N SER A 878 2.73 26.47 -32.12
CA SER A 878 2.28 27.86 -32.26
C SER A 878 0.79 27.97 -32.56
N LEU A 879 0.25 27.08 -33.43
CA LEU A 879 -1.19 26.99 -33.67
C LEU A 879 -1.96 26.61 -32.40
N GLU A 880 -1.50 25.60 -31.65
CA GLU A 880 -2.09 25.22 -30.37
C GLU A 880 -2.10 26.38 -29.36
N LYS A 881 -1.01 27.16 -29.28
CA LYS A 881 -0.93 28.33 -28.41
C LYS A 881 -2.01 29.37 -28.73
N HIS A 882 -2.27 29.64 -30.01
CA HIS A 882 -3.32 30.58 -30.42
C HIS A 882 -4.73 30.02 -30.19
N TYR A 883 -4.92 28.71 -30.40
CA TYR A 883 -6.15 28.00 -30.06
C TYR A 883 -6.48 28.12 -28.56
N PHE A 884 -5.54 27.75 -27.69
CA PHE A 884 -5.73 27.82 -26.24
C PHE A 884 -5.96 29.25 -25.76
N ARG A 885 -5.31 30.24 -26.38
CA ARG A 885 -5.53 31.66 -26.07
C ARG A 885 -6.96 32.10 -26.42
N PHE A 886 -7.47 31.70 -27.59
CA PHE A 886 -8.85 31.97 -27.99
C PHE A 886 -9.84 31.33 -27.01
N VAL A 887 -9.68 30.03 -26.74
CA VAL A 887 -10.52 29.27 -25.79
C VAL A 887 -10.52 29.91 -24.41
N ARG A 888 -9.35 30.27 -23.88
CA ARG A 888 -9.21 30.90 -22.57
C ARG A 888 -9.94 32.24 -22.49
N LEU A 889 -9.73 33.12 -23.46
CA LEU A 889 -10.34 34.45 -23.46
C LEU A 889 -11.88 34.37 -23.50
N LEU A 890 -12.44 33.42 -24.24
CA LEU A 890 -13.87 33.17 -24.24
C LEU A 890 -14.34 32.60 -22.89
N LYS A 891 -13.62 31.62 -22.30
CA LYS A 891 -13.97 31.05 -20.98
C LYS A 891 -13.91 32.07 -19.84
N ASP A 892 -12.95 33.00 -19.88
CA ASP A 892 -12.74 34.00 -18.82
C ASP A 892 -13.87 35.06 -18.80
N HIS A 893 -14.58 35.26 -19.91
CA HIS A 893 -15.58 36.32 -20.07
C HIS A 893 -17.02 35.82 -20.33
N LEU A 894 -17.19 34.54 -20.71
CA LEU A 894 -18.48 33.94 -21.03
C LEU A 894 -18.78 32.77 -20.11
N ASN A 895 -19.97 32.75 -19.53
CA ASN A 895 -20.46 31.59 -18.80
C ASN A 895 -20.85 30.45 -19.78
N PRO A 896 -21.08 29.20 -19.31
CA PRO A 896 -21.47 28.10 -20.19
C PRO A 896 -22.73 28.39 -21.02
N GLU A 897 -23.78 28.93 -20.40
CA GLU A 897 -25.08 29.19 -21.05
C GLU A 897 -24.94 30.19 -22.20
N GLU A 898 -24.18 31.27 -22.00
CA GLU A 898 -23.86 32.27 -23.04
C GLU A 898 -23.11 31.63 -24.22
N ARG A 899 -22.13 30.75 -23.95
CA ARG A 899 -21.38 30.03 -24.99
C ARG A 899 -22.29 29.12 -25.82
N PHE A 900 -23.20 28.40 -25.16
CA PHE A 900 -24.17 27.54 -25.84
C PHE A 900 -25.15 28.34 -26.70
N GLN A 901 -25.70 29.44 -26.19
CA GLN A 901 -26.61 30.31 -26.94
C GLN A 901 -25.95 30.92 -28.19
N LEU A 902 -24.66 31.29 -28.10
CA LEU A 902 -23.90 31.77 -29.25
C LEU A 902 -23.71 30.70 -30.33
N ALA A 903 -23.55 29.44 -29.94
CA ALA A 903 -23.32 28.33 -30.87
C ALA A 903 -24.61 27.74 -31.45
N GLN A 904 -25.76 27.93 -30.77
CA GLN A 904 -27.07 27.39 -31.15
C GLN A 904 -27.49 27.67 -32.61
N PRO A 905 -27.22 28.82 -33.24
CA PRO A 905 -27.62 29.06 -34.63
C PRO A 905 -26.88 28.21 -35.67
N TYR A 906 -25.77 27.56 -35.32
CA TYR A 906 -24.88 26.89 -36.27
C TYR A 906 -25.07 25.38 -36.35
N VAL A 907 -25.68 24.77 -35.32
CA VAL A 907 -26.02 23.34 -35.27
C VAL A 907 -27.34 23.20 -34.53
N SER A 908 -28.27 22.42 -35.06
CA SER A 908 -29.62 22.28 -34.52
C SER A 908 -29.79 21.13 -33.52
N ASP A 909 -28.97 20.09 -33.64
CA ASP A 909 -29.15 18.80 -32.94
C ASP A 909 -28.11 18.52 -31.83
N TRP A 910 -27.78 19.53 -31.01
CA TRP A 910 -26.77 19.41 -29.93
C TRP A 910 -27.11 18.35 -28.88
N ASP A 911 -28.32 18.44 -28.34
CA ASP A 911 -28.76 17.54 -27.26
C ASP A 911 -28.78 16.10 -27.75
N TRP A 912 -29.17 15.87 -29.01
CA TRP A 912 -29.10 14.56 -29.64
C TRP A 912 -27.68 14.02 -29.69
N PHE A 913 -26.71 14.80 -30.21
CA PHE A 913 -25.33 14.33 -30.41
C PHE A 913 -24.68 13.89 -29.08
N PHE A 914 -24.72 14.74 -28.06
CA PHE A 914 -24.06 14.43 -26.78
C PHE A 914 -24.83 13.40 -25.93
N ALA A 915 -26.16 13.34 -26.02
CA ALA A 915 -26.93 12.33 -25.30
C ALA A 915 -26.83 10.94 -25.93
N THR A 916 -26.83 10.85 -27.27
CA THR A 916 -26.91 9.57 -27.97
C THR A 916 -25.55 8.92 -28.23
N ILE A 917 -24.52 9.71 -28.51
CA ILE A 917 -23.18 9.17 -28.77
C ILE A 917 -22.58 8.61 -27.48
N PRO A 918 -21.99 7.40 -27.50
CA PRO A 918 -21.37 6.82 -26.33
C PRO A 918 -20.27 7.68 -25.70
N ASN A 919 -20.29 7.85 -24.37
CA ASN A 919 -19.25 8.59 -23.61
C ASN A 919 -17.83 8.13 -23.95
N ARG A 920 -17.63 6.82 -24.20
CA ARG A 920 -16.34 6.24 -24.56
C ARG A 920 -15.72 6.92 -25.78
N TYR A 921 -16.53 7.28 -26.78
CA TYR A 921 -16.07 8.01 -27.96
C TYR A 921 -15.93 9.52 -27.69
N LEU A 922 -16.91 10.14 -27.01
CA LEU A 922 -16.88 11.56 -26.66
C LEU A 922 -15.65 11.95 -25.83
N LEU A 923 -15.16 11.04 -24.99
CA LEU A 923 -14.00 11.27 -24.15
C LEU A 923 -12.68 10.89 -24.83
N SER A 924 -12.71 10.08 -25.89
CA SER A 924 -11.50 9.65 -26.60
C SER A 924 -11.11 10.54 -27.78
N ALA A 925 -12.07 11.25 -28.38
CA ALA A 925 -11.81 12.12 -29.52
C ALA A 925 -11.45 13.55 -29.05
N ASP A 926 -10.57 14.23 -29.78
CA ASP A 926 -10.25 15.63 -29.48
C ASP A 926 -11.44 16.56 -29.83
N PRO A 927 -11.53 17.75 -29.20
CA PRO A 927 -12.64 18.68 -29.40
C PRO A 927 -12.83 19.10 -30.86
N GLN A 928 -11.75 19.16 -31.66
CA GLN A 928 -11.82 19.56 -33.06
C GLN A 928 -12.45 18.44 -33.90
N ARG A 929 -12.07 17.18 -33.68
CA ARG A 929 -12.72 16.03 -34.31
C ARG A 929 -14.20 15.99 -33.93
N LEU A 930 -14.54 16.15 -32.66
CA LEU A 930 -15.93 16.16 -32.20
C LEU A 930 -16.75 17.31 -32.80
N ALA A 931 -16.21 18.51 -32.92
CA ALA A 931 -16.88 19.64 -33.57
C ALA A 931 -17.17 19.37 -35.06
N ARG A 932 -16.25 18.66 -35.76
CA ARG A 932 -16.48 18.22 -37.13
C ARG A 932 -17.61 17.18 -37.20
N GLN A 933 -17.56 16.18 -36.33
CA GLN A 933 -18.58 15.13 -36.27
C GLN A 933 -19.96 15.69 -35.94
N LEU A 934 -20.04 16.67 -35.06
CA LEU A 934 -21.29 17.35 -34.73
C LEU A 934 -21.93 18.01 -35.96
N ILE A 935 -21.13 18.68 -36.80
CA ILE A 935 -21.60 19.24 -38.08
C ILE A 935 -21.99 18.12 -39.05
N ASP A 936 -21.15 17.08 -39.16
CA ASP A 936 -21.38 15.96 -40.04
C ASP A 936 -22.64 15.17 -39.68
N PHE A 937 -23.17 15.28 -38.46
CA PHE A 937 -24.43 14.66 -38.03
C PHE A 937 -25.60 15.64 -37.90
N ASP A 938 -25.41 16.94 -38.16
CA ASP A 938 -26.52 17.90 -38.16
C ASP A 938 -27.57 17.50 -39.20
N GLY A 939 -28.84 17.49 -38.80
CA GLY A 939 -29.94 17.00 -39.63
C GLY A 939 -29.97 15.48 -39.82
N TYR A 940 -29.44 14.70 -38.88
CA TYR A 940 -29.50 13.22 -38.88
C TYR A 940 -30.90 12.66 -39.12
N ASN A 941 -31.94 13.39 -38.70
CA ASN A 941 -33.35 13.03 -38.86
C ASN A 941 -33.83 12.95 -40.34
N LYS A 942 -33.02 13.44 -41.29
CA LYS A 942 -33.32 13.39 -42.72
C LYS A 942 -32.92 12.08 -43.39
N SER A 943 -32.15 11.22 -42.71
CA SER A 943 -31.62 9.97 -43.27
C SER A 943 -31.93 8.79 -42.35
N ALA A 944 -32.20 7.61 -42.95
CA ALA A 944 -32.46 6.38 -42.19
C ALA A 944 -31.17 5.73 -41.64
N LEU A 945 -30.02 6.01 -42.27
CA LEU A 945 -28.70 5.51 -41.91
C LEU A 945 -27.66 6.58 -42.21
N ARG A 946 -26.68 6.78 -41.31
CA ARG A 946 -25.57 7.72 -41.51
C ARG A 946 -24.29 7.17 -40.89
N PHE A 947 -23.17 7.30 -41.60
CA PHE A 947 -21.84 6.89 -41.15
C PHE A 947 -20.84 8.05 -41.17
N SER A 948 -19.85 7.96 -40.29
CA SER A 948 -18.69 8.82 -40.32
C SER A 948 -17.43 8.06 -39.97
N PHE A 949 -16.38 8.31 -40.75
CA PHE A 949 -15.08 7.68 -40.62
C PHE A 949 -14.09 8.63 -39.95
N VAL A 950 -13.40 8.11 -38.93
CA VAL A 950 -12.34 8.82 -38.23
C VAL A 950 -11.08 7.97 -38.27
N LYS A 951 -10.08 8.48 -39.00
CA LYS A 951 -8.78 7.83 -39.13
C LYS A 951 -8.01 7.92 -37.82
N GLY A 952 -7.47 6.80 -37.35
CA GLY A 952 -6.59 6.76 -36.19
C GLY A 952 -5.24 7.44 -36.45
N ASP A 953 -4.58 7.92 -35.40
CA ASP A 953 -3.17 8.33 -35.48
C ASP A 953 -2.25 7.10 -35.66
N ALA A 954 -0.94 7.30 -35.86
CA ALA A 954 -0.01 6.19 -36.06
C ALA A 954 0.00 5.22 -34.87
N GLY A 955 -0.60 4.03 -35.05
CA GLY A 955 -0.76 3.00 -34.01
C GLY A 955 -2.13 2.97 -33.34
N GLU A 956 -3.09 3.79 -33.77
CA GLU A 956 -4.49 3.75 -33.31
C GLU A 956 -5.41 3.03 -34.31
N TYR A 957 -6.55 2.57 -33.81
CA TYR A 957 -7.61 1.95 -34.61
C TYR A 957 -8.49 2.98 -35.29
N ASP A 958 -8.94 2.68 -36.50
CA ASP A 958 -9.92 3.50 -37.19
C ASP A 958 -11.27 3.39 -36.45
N SER A 959 -11.91 4.54 -36.22
CA SER A 959 -13.18 4.64 -35.52
C SER A 959 -14.32 4.95 -36.50
N PHE A 960 -15.44 4.27 -36.32
CA PHE A 960 -16.64 4.37 -37.15
C PHE A 960 -17.78 4.84 -36.26
N LEU A 961 -18.31 6.03 -36.51
CA LEU A 961 -19.51 6.52 -35.83
C LEU A 961 -20.71 6.28 -36.74
N PHE A 962 -21.82 5.78 -36.20
CA PHE A 962 -23.01 5.50 -36.99
C PHE A 962 -24.32 5.80 -36.25
N TYR A 963 -25.33 6.12 -37.06
CA TYR A 963 -26.73 6.27 -36.65
C TYR A 963 -27.63 5.48 -37.59
N ALA A 964 -28.63 4.80 -37.05
CA ALA A 964 -29.62 4.03 -37.80
C ALA A 964 -31.02 4.14 -37.19
N MET A 965 -32.06 4.21 -38.02
CA MET A 965 -33.47 4.36 -37.61
C MET A 965 -34.37 3.26 -38.20
N ASN A 966 -35.32 2.74 -37.42
CA ASN A 966 -36.48 1.93 -37.86
C ASN A 966 -36.21 0.60 -38.59
N ASP A 967 -35.01 0.00 -38.52
CA ASP A 967 -34.77 -1.38 -38.95
C ASP A 967 -33.95 -2.14 -37.88
N LEU A 968 -34.58 -3.18 -37.31
CA LEU A 968 -34.06 -3.99 -36.20
C LEU A 968 -32.88 -4.89 -36.65
N SER A 969 -32.81 -5.21 -37.94
CA SER A 969 -31.74 -6.05 -38.53
C SER A 969 -30.46 -5.27 -38.85
N LEU A 970 -30.48 -3.93 -38.71
CA LEU A 970 -29.35 -3.07 -39.13
C LEU A 970 -28.06 -3.38 -38.38
N GLN A 971 -28.09 -3.73 -37.09
CA GLN A 971 -26.87 -4.08 -36.35
C GLN A 971 -26.15 -5.29 -36.97
N ALA A 972 -26.92 -6.30 -37.36
CA ALA A 972 -26.41 -7.49 -38.04
C ALA A 972 -25.89 -7.15 -39.45
N LYS A 973 -26.59 -6.31 -40.21
CA LYS A 973 -26.14 -5.83 -41.53
C LYS A 973 -24.83 -5.04 -41.46
N ILE A 974 -24.70 -4.15 -40.47
CA ILE A 974 -23.49 -3.36 -40.23
C ILE A 974 -22.31 -4.28 -39.91
N ALA A 975 -22.50 -5.22 -38.98
CA ALA A 975 -21.49 -6.19 -38.59
C ALA A 975 -21.02 -7.05 -39.77
N PHE A 976 -21.97 -7.55 -40.57
CA PHE A 976 -21.68 -8.35 -41.76
C PHE A 976 -20.91 -7.55 -42.83
N ALA A 977 -21.34 -6.32 -43.11
CA ALA A 977 -20.71 -5.45 -44.11
C ALA A 977 -19.28 -5.05 -43.72
N LEU A 978 -19.01 -4.77 -42.44
CA LEU A 978 -17.67 -4.44 -41.97
C LEU A 978 -16.73 -5.66 -42.06
N ASN A 979 -17.20 -6.82 -41.61
CA ASN A 979 -16.40 -8.05 -41.67
C ASN A 979 -16.13 -8.49 -43.13
N SER A 980 -17.12 -8.36 -44.03
CA SER A 980 -16.95 -8.70 -45.46
C SER A 980 -15.97 -7.78 -46.19
N LYS A 981 -15.75 -6.55 -45.70
CA LYS A 981 -14.72 -5.62 -46.17
C LYS A 981 -13.36 -5.82 -45.47
N GLY A 982 -13.22 -6.84 -44.63
CA GLY A 982 -11.96 -7.18 -43.95
C GLY A 982 -11.65 -6.31 -42.72
N ILE A 983 -12.66 -5.65 -42.14
CA ILE A 983 -12.52 -4.86 -40.92
C ILE A 983 -12.91 -5.75 -39.73
N ASN A 984 -11.95 -6.04 -38.85
CA ASN A 984 -12.24 -6.77 -37.60
C ASN A 984 -12.61 -5.79 -36.49
N LEU A 985 -13.67 -6.10 -35.72
CA LEU A 985 -14.15 -5.26 -34.63
C LEU A 985 -13.37 -5.58 -33.36
N GLU A 986 -12.71 -4.59 -32.80
CA GLU A 986 -11.99 -4.73 -31.53
C GLU A 986 -12.77 -4.15 -30.36
N GLN A 987 -13.35 -2.98 -30.55
CA GLN A 987 -14.11 -2.30 -29.50
C GLN A 987 -15.35 -1.65 -30.10
N GLY A 988 -16.40 -1.54 -29.29
CA GLY A 988 -17.58 -0.81 -29.70
C GLY A 988 -18.51 -0.52 -28.54
N LYS A 989 -19.34 0.51 -28.70
CA LYS A 989 -20.48 0.73 -27.84
C LYS A 989 -21.66 1.20 -28.67
N ILE A 990 -22.82 0.62 -28.40
CA ILE A 990 -24.08 0.92 -29.10
C ILE A 990 -25.13 1.25 -28.03
N ASN A 991 -25.86 2.33 -28.26
CA ASN A 991 -26.99 2.76 -27.43
C ASN A 991 -28.27 2.72 -28.28
N GLN A 992 -29.36 2.21 -27.69
CA GLN A 992 -30.69 2.38 -28.23
C GLN A 992 -31.24 3.78 -27.90
N VAL A 993 -31.87 4.42 -28.87
CA VAL A 993 -32.53 5.73 -28.76
C VAL A 993 -34.02 5.57 -29.01
N ARG A 994 -34.85 6.07 -28.08
CA ARG A 994 -36.32 6.09 -28.20
C ARG A 994 -36.80 7.51 -28.48
N TYR A 995 -37.42 7.70 -29.63
CA TYR A 995 -37.94 9.00 -30.06
C TYR A 995 -39.36 9.22 -29.53
N ALA A 996 -39.77 10.49 -29.38
CA ALA A 996 -41.08 10.84 -28.82
C ALA A 996 -42.25 10.31 -29.68
N GLY A 997 -42.01 10.09 -30.97
CA GLY A 997 -42.96 9.49 -31.91
C GLY A 997 -43.07 7.96 -31.86
N GLY A 998 -42.43 7.28 -30.88
CA GLY A 998 -42.46 5.83 -30.73
C GLY A 998 -41.48 5.07 -31.63
N GLN A 999 -40.71 5.77 -32.46
CA GLN A 999 -39.64 5.21 -33.28
C GLN A 999 -38.44 4.81 -32.42
N ILE A 1000 -37.73 3.77 -32.85
CA ILE A 1000 -36.51 3.27 -32.20
C ILE A 1000 -35.34 3.42 -33.18
N GLY A 1001 -34.26 4.04 -32.70
CA GLY A 1001 -33.00 4.13 -33.41
C GLY A 1001 -31.85 3.54 -32.59
N ILE A 1002 -30.70 3.41 -33.24
CA ILE A 1002 -29.46 2.96 -32.64
C ILE A 1002 -28.37 3.97 -33.00
N VAL A 1003 -27.55 4.32 -32.01
CA VAL A 1003 -26.37 5.15 -32.20
C VAL A 1003 -25.20 4.42 -31.57
N GLY A 1004 -24.12 4.26 -32.30
CA GLY A 1004 -22.96 3.57 -31.78
C GLY A 1004 -21.69 3.98 -32.46
N PHE A 1005 -20.59 3.52 -31.89
CA PHE A 1005 -19.32 3.54 -32.58
C PHE A 1005 -18.67 2.16 -32.53
N PHE A 1006 -17.87 1.88 -33.54
CA PHE A 1006 -16.97 0.75 -33.59
C PHE A 1006 -15.53 1.24 -33.76
N GLN A 1007 -14.60 0.45 -33.27
CA GLN A 1007 -13.17 0.57 -33.51
C GLN A 1007 -12.68 -0.77 -34.06
N GLY A 1008 -11.89 -0.72 -35.11
CA GLY A 1008 -11.44 -1.93 -35.76
C GLY A 1008 -10.17 -1.75 -36.58
N THR A 1009 -9.53 -2.87 -36.89
CA THR A 1009 -8.36 -2.93 -37.77
C THR A 1009 -8.78 -3.34 -39.17
N ASN A 1010 -8.28 -2.61 -40.17
CA ASN A 1010 -8.46 -2.97 -41.57
C ASN A 1010 -7.32 -3.90 -42.03
N SER A 1011 -7.65 -5.16 -42.33
CA SER A 1011 -6.68 -6.17 -42.76
C SER A 1011 -6.17 -5.98 -44.20
N HIS A 1012 -6.85 -5.19 -45.04
CA HIS A 1012 -6.58 -5.11 -46.49
C HIS A 1012 -6.20 -3.72 -47.02
N LYS A 1013 -6.06 -2.70 -46.15
CA LYS A 1013 -5.71 -1.30 -46.55
C LYS A 1013 -6.61 -0.69 -47.64
N ALA A 1014 -7.81 -1.23 -47.88
CA ALA A 1014 -8.76 -0.61 -48.79
C ALA A 1014 -9.45 0.58 -48.08
N GLU A 1015 -9.40 1.77 -48.67
CA GLU A 1015 -10.13 2.93 -48.15
C GLU A 1015 -11.64 2.73 -48.42
N VAL A 1016 -12.42 2.59 -47.36
CA VAL A 1016 -13.87 2.50 -47.42
C VAL A 1016 -14.44 3.89 -47.08
N THR A 1017 -15.37 4.40 -47.88
CA THR A 1017 -16.02 5.69 -47.63
C THR A 1017 -17.36 5.53 -46.91
N ALA A 1018 -17.81 6.56 -46.18
CA ALA A 1018 -19.11 6.57 -45.50
C ALA A 1018 -20.27 6.29 -46.47
N VAL A 1019 -20.26 6.96 -47.64
CA VAL A 1019 -21.29 6.82 -48.68
C VAL A 1019 -21.35 5.40 -49.25
N GLU A 1020 -20.18 4.75 -49.42
CA GLU A 1020 -20.11 3.37 -49.90
C GLU A 1020 -20.70 2.39 -48.88
N LEU A 1021 -20.40 2.55 -47.58
CA LEU A 1021 -20.98 1.72 -46.53
C LEU A 1021 -22.50 1.93 -46.42
N GLU A 1022 -22.96 3.18 -46.42
CA GLU A 1022 -24.39 3.51 -46.36
C GLU A 1022 -25.15 2.83 -47.51
N SER A 1023 -24.63 2.95 -48.74
CA SER A 1023 -25.22 2.32 -49.92
C SER A 1023 -25.18 0.79 -49.86
N THR A 1024 -24.07 0.22 -49.39
CA THR A 1024 -23.92 -1.24 -49.26
C THR A 1024 -24.93 -1.80 -48.26
N ILE A 1025 -25.03 -1.19 -47.07
CA ILE A 1025 -25.90 -1.67 -45.99
C ILE A 1025 -27.37 -1.47 -46.33
N ALA A 1026 -27.74 -0.35 -46.97
CA ALA A 1026 -29.12 -0.09 -47.37
C ALA A 1026 -29.66 -1.14 -48.37
N ASN A 1027 -28.79 -1.70 -49.21
CA ASN A 1027 -29.15 -2.72 -50.20
C ASN A 1027 -28.79 -4.15 -49.77
N LEU A 1028 -28.21 -4.33 -48.58
CA LEU A 1028 -27.73 -5.64 -48.11
C LEU A 1028 -28.90 -6.51 -47.65
N VAL A 1029 -29.08 -7.63 -48.34
CA VAL A 1029 -29.87 -8.77 -47.86
C VAL A 1029 -28.93 -9.68 -47.07
N LEU A 1030 -29.23 -9.91 -45.79
CA LEU A 1030 -28.41 -10.79 -44.96
C LEU A 1030 -28.46 -12.23 -45.51
N PRO A 1031 -27.32 -12.92 -45.62
CA PRO A 1031 -27.31 -14.31 -46.09
C PRO A 1031 -27.96 -15.24 -45.05
N ASP A 1032 -28.64 -16.28 -45.54
CA ASP A 1032 -29.16 -17.33 -44.67
C ASP A 1032 -28.01 -18.10 -44.02
N LEU A 1033 -28.12 -18.29 -42.70
CA LEU A 1033 -27.22 -19.15 -41.94
C LEU A 1033 -27.69 -20.61 -42.12
N GLY A 1034 -26.87 -21.42 -42.79
CA GLY A 1034 -27.20 -22.80 -43.11
C GLY A 1034 -27.30 -23.72 -41.88
N ARG A 1035 -27.68 -24.99 -42.10
CA ARG A 1035 -27.60 -26.01 -41.03
C ARG A 1035 -26.14 -26.17 -40.58
N PRO A 1036 -25.87 -26.35 -39.28
CA PRO A 1036 -24.51 -26.57 -38.79
C PRO A 1036 -23.89 -27.77 -39.49
N SER A 1037 -22.67 -27.58 -40.03
CA SER A 1037 -21.92 -28.64 -40.70
C SER A 1037 -21.63 -29.77 -39.72
N TRP A 1038 -22.00 -31.01 -40.07
CA TRP A 1038 -21.70 -32.19 -39.26
C TRP A 1038 -20.20 -32.53 -39.26
N ALA A 1039 -19.41 -31.90 -40.12
CA ALA A 1039 -18.01 -32.27 -40.34
C ALA A 1039 -17.03 -31.68 -39.32
N HIS A 1040 -17.34 -30.58 -38.62
CA HIS A 1040 -16.40 -29.93 -37.68
C HIS A 1040 -17.05 -29.60 -36.33
N LYS A 1041 -17.16 -30.60 -35.44
CA LYS A 1041 -17.48 -30.38 -34.01
C LYS A 1041 -16.20 -29.98 -33.26
N THR A 1042 -15.78 -28.74 -33.35
CA THR A 1042 -15.14 -28.10 -32.20
C THR A 1042 -16.27 -27.49 -31.38
N PRO A 1043 -16.55 -27.92 -30.14
CA PRO A 1043 -17.47 -27.21 -29.29
C PRO A 1043 -16.87 -25.82 -29.09
N SER A 1044 -17.48 -24.81 -29.71
CA SER A 1044 -17.20 -23.42 -29.42
C SER A 1044 -17.36 -23.26 -27.92
N LYS A 1045 -16.24 -23.05 -27.19
CA LYS A 1045 -16.25 -22.74 -25.75
C LYS A 1045 -16.91 -21.37 -25.60
N ILE A 1046 -18.24 -21.37 -25.49
CA ILE A 1046 -19.08 -20.20 -25.30
C ILE A 1046 -19.52 -20.23 -23.85
N GLN A 1047 -19.50 -19.08 -23.19
CA GLN A 1047 -20.04 -18.92 -21.86
C GLN A 1047 -20.97 -17.73 -21.85
N VAL A 1048 -22.20 -17.94 -21.37
CA VAL A 1048 -23.18 -16.86 -21.17
C VAL A 1048 -23.42 -16.67 -19.67
N GLN A 1049 -23.12 -15.48 -19.16
CA GLN A 1049 -23.39 -15.10 -17.76
C GLN A 1049 -24.42 -13.98 -17.70
N TYR A 1050 -25.32 -14.04 -16.73
CA TYR A 1050 -26.37 -13.03 -16.51
C TYR A 1050 -26.12 -12.31 -15.20
N MET A 1051 -25.96 -10.99 -15.25
CA MET A 1051 -25.71 -10.15 -14.08
C MET A 1051 -26.75 -9.04 -14.03
N LEU A 1052 -27.33 -8.79 -12.85
CA LEU A 1052 -28.20 -7.64 -12.65
C LEU A 1052 -27.32 -6.38 -12.64
N GLU A 1053 -27.61 -5.42 -13.53
CA GLU A 1053 -26.88 -4.16 -13.64
C GLU A 1053 -27.81 -3.00 -13.28
N ARG A 1054 -27.47 -2.30 -12.20
CA ARG A 1054 -28.28 -1.21 -11.63
C ARG A 1054 -27.74 0.18 -11.95
N GLU A 1055 -26.49 0.29 -12.40
CA GLU A 1055 -25.78 1.56 -12.44
C GLU A 1055 -25.24 1.92 -13.84
N LYS A 1056 -24.89 0.94 -14.67
CA LYS A 1056 -24.34 1.17 -16.02
C LYS A 1056 -25.41 1.19 -17.12
N GLY A 1057 -26.56 0.56 -16.87
CA GLY A 1057 -27.64 0.43 -17.84
C GLY A 1057 -28.48 1.70 -17.98
N TYR A 1058 -28.59 2.23 -19.20
CA TYR A 1058 -29.47 3.37 -19.52
C TYR A 1058 -30.05 3.24 -20.93
N VAL A 1059 -31.12 3.99 -21.19
CA VAL A 1059 -31.64 4.18 -22.55
C VAL A 1059 -31.68 5.66 -22.85
N VAL A 1060 -31.45 6.04 -24.11
CA VAL A 1060 -31.56 7.45 -24.53
C VAL A 1060 -33.01 7.69 -24.94
N VAL A 1061 -33.66 8.69 -24.35
CA VAL A 1061 -35.08 8.99 -24.60
C VAL A 1061 -35.22 10.45 -25.01
N GLU A 1062 -35.98 10.68 -26.07
CA GLU A 1062 -36.48 12.01 -26.44
C GLU A 1062 -37.73 12.32 -25.61
N ARG A 1063 -37.61 13.23 -24.64
CA ARG A 1063 -38.74 13.61 -23.75
C ARG A 1063 -39.67 14.61 -24.41
N GLU A 1064 -39.07 15.60 -25.06
CA GLU A 1064 -39.71 16.65 -25.83
C GLU A 1064 -39.01 16.72 -27.19
N LYS A 1065 -39.69 17.20 -28.23
CA LYS A 1065 -39.12 17.25 -29.57
C LYS A 1065 -37.78 18.01 -29.57
N GLY A 1066 -36.69 17.30 -29.86
CA GLY A 1066 -35.32 17.85 -29.86
C GLY A 1066 -34.56 17.79 -28.54
N ARG A 1067 -35.18 17.30 -27.43
CA ARG A 1067 -34.52 17.15 -26.13
C ARG A 1067 -34.31 15.69 -25.77
N PHE A 1068 -33.05 15.28 -25.71
CA PHE A 1068 -32.63 13.92 -25.43
C PHE A 1068 -31.97 13.82 -24.07
N GLU A 1069 -32.33 12.78 -23.31
CA GLU A 1069 -31.71 12.49 -22.02
C GLU A 1069 -31.39 11.00 -21.90
N ARG A 1070 -30.37 10.68 -21.11
CA ARG A 1070 -30.08 9.30 -20.71
C ARG A 1070 -30.85 8.98 -19.45
N VAL A 1071 -31.71 7.97 -19.53
CA VAL A 1071 -32.52 7.51 -18.41
C VAL A 1071 -31.96 6.17 -17.95
N THR A 1072 -31.38 6.14 -16.76
CA THR A 1072 -30.93 4.90 -16.12
C THR A 1072 -32.09 3.94 -15.94
N GLN A 1073 -31.87 2.66 -16.24
CA GLN A 1073 -32.84 1.60 -16.05
C GLN A 1073 -32.17 0.41 -15.40
N GLU A 1074 -32.90 -0.30 -14.53
CA GLU A 1074 -32.47 -1.61 -14.06
C GLU A 1074 -32.56 -2.60 -15.23
N VAL A 1075 -31.41 -3.16 -15.59
CA VAL A 1075 -31.27 -4.05 -16.75
C VAL A 1075 -30.43 -5.26 -16.36
N TRP A 1076 -30.43 -6.28 -17.22
CA TRP A 1076 -29.54 -7.43 -17.08
C TRP A 1076 -28.41 -7.34 -18.09
N ALA A 1077 -27.18 -7.40 -17.61
CA ALA A 1077 -26.00 -7.56 -18.45
C ALA A 1077 -25.81 -9.04 -18.78
N VAL A 1078 -25.95 -9.38 -20.07
CA VAL A 1078 -25.64 -10.70 -20.61
C VAL A 1078 -24.21 -10.66 -21.14
N LYS A 1079 -23.28 -11.26 -20.40
CA LYS A 1079 -21.87 -11.38 -20.80
C LYS A 1079 -21.72 -12.63 -21.67
N VAL A 1080 -21.32 -12.44 -22.93
CA VAL A 1080 -20.98 -13.52 -23.86
C VAL A 1080 -19.48 -13.58 -23.98
N SER A 1081 -18.88 -14.69 -23.54
CA SER A 1081 -17.44 -14.95 -23.64
C SER A 1081 -17.19 -16.11 -24.60
N MET A 1082 -16.43 -15.87 -25.67
CA MET A 1082 -16.11 -16.88 -26.68
C MET A 1082 -14.80 -16.56 -27.40
N LEU A 1083 -14.25 -17.53 -28.15
CA LEU A 1083 -13.13 -17.25 -29.04
C LEU A 1083 -13.60 -16.43 -30.25
N ASP A 1084 -12.76 -15.50 -30.72
CA ASP A 1084 -13.02 -14.74 -31.94
C ASP A 1084 -13.15 -15.69 -33.14
N THR A 1085 -14.20 -15.47 -33.94
CA THR A 1085 -14.56 -16.31 -35.09
C THR A 1085 -15.07 -15.42 -36.21
N THR A 1086 -14.93 -15.89 -37.45
CA THR A 1086 -15.41 -15.14 -38.63
C THR A 1086 -16.90 -14.84 -38.50
N TYR A 1087 -17.25 -13.56 -38.65
CA TYR A 1087 -18.61 -13.05 -38.45
C TYR A 1087 -19.18 -13.27 -37.03
N GLY A 1088 -18.33 -13.38 -36.00
CA GLY A 1088 -18.74 -13.67 -34.61
C GLY A 1088 -19.84 -12.74 -34.09
N TYR A 1089 -19.61 -11.43 -34.14
CA TYR A 1089 -20.61 -10.44 -33.69
C TYR A 1089 -21.92 -10.49 -34.50
N PHE A 1090 -21.84 -10.68 -35.84
CA PHE A 1090 -23.02 -10.88 -36.68
C PHE A 1090 -23.85 -12.09 -36.24
N LYS A 1091 -23.19 -13.22 -35.95
CA LYS A 1091 -23.85 -14.46 -35.51
C LYS A 1091 -24.45 -14.32 -34.11
N ILE A 1092 -23.83 -13.57 -33.21
CA ILE A 1092 -24.41 -13.25 -31.89
C ILE A 1092 -25.69 -12.43 -32.07
N MET A 1093 -25.65 -11.38 -32.89
CA MET A 1093 -26.83 -10.55 -33.17
C MET A 1093 -27.95 -11.33 -33.85
N ALA A 1094 -27.62 -12.22 -34.80
CA ALA A 1094 -28.60 -13.10 -35.45
C ALA A 1094 -29.26 -14.08 -34.46
N ALA A 1095 -28.50 -14.59 -33.50
CA ALA A 1095 -29.04 -15.45 -32.44
C ALA A 1095 -30.03 -14.68 -31.53
N LEU A 1096 -29.68 -13.46 -31.12
CA LEU A 1096 -30.57 -12.59 -30.33
C LEU A 1096 -31.85 -12.22 -31.08
N ASP A 1097 -31.73 -11.88 -32.36
CA ASP A 1097 -32.86 -11.54 -33.23
C ASP A 1097 -33.82 -12.73 -33.42
N SER A 1098 -33.28 -13.95 -33.54
CA SER A 1098 -34.10 -15.18 -33.62
C SER A 1098 -34.98 -15.42 -32.39
N LEU A 1099 -34.62 -14.83 -31.25
CA LEU A 1099 -35.36 -14.90 -29.99
C LEU A 1099 -36.25 -13.65 -29.76
N GLY A 1100 -36.25 -12.71 -30.70
CA GLY A 1100 -36.95 -11.43 -30.59
C GLY A 1100 -36.41 -10.55 -29.45
N VAL A 1101 -35.10 -10.62 -29.19
CA VAL A 1101 -34.42 -9.86 -28.14
C VAL A 1101 -33.55 -8.77 -28.79
N MET A 1102 -33.84 -7.52 -28.47
CA MET A 1102 -33.03 -6.37 -28.89
C MET A 1102 -32.37 -5.73 -27.66
N PRO A 1103 -31.02 -5.76 -27.56
CA PRO A 1103 -30.32 -5.10 -26.47
C PRO A 1103 -30.55 -3.59 -26.44
N LEU A 1104 -30.72 -3.05 -25.23
CA LEU A 1104 -30.79 -1.61 -24.97
C LEU A 1104 -29.43 -0.94 -25.16
N GLN A 1105 -28.38 -1.67 -24.76
CA GLN A 1105 -27.00 -1.29 -25.00
C GLN A 1105 -26.18 -2.52 -25.37
N VAL A 1106 -25.14 -2.30 -26.16
CA VAL A 1106 -24.14 -3.32 -26.46
C VAL A 1106 -22.77 -2.73 -26.19
N THR A 1107 -21.92 -3.49 -25.51
CA THR A 1107 -20.48 -3.22 -25.43
C THR A 1107 -19.76 -4.37 -26.12
N VAL A 1108 -19.02 -4.02 -27.17
CA VAL A 1108 -18.19 -4.97 -27.91
C VAL A 1108 -16.76 -4.83 -27.40
N ASN A 1109 -16.14 -5.94 -27.03
CA ASN A 1109 -14.76 -5.95 -26.59
C ASN A 1109 -14.08 -7.27 -26.97
N THR A 1110 -13.26 -7.20 -28.00
CA THR A 1110 -12.40 -8.29 -28.45
C THR A 1110 -11.01 -8.05 -27.89
N VAL A 1111 -10.54 -8.99 -27.08
CA VAL A 1111 -9.26 -8.92 -26.37
C VAL A 1111 -8.40 -10.08 -26.85
N GLY A 1112 -7.53 -9.82 -27.83
CA GLY A 1112 -6.80 -10.87 -28.56
C GLY A 1112 -7.77 -11.73 -29.37
N ASN A 1113 -7.77 -13.05 -29.19
CA ASN A 1113 -8.73 -13.95 -29.85
C ASN A 1113 -9.93 -14.29 -28.97
N GLN A 1114 -10.29 -13.46 -27.99
CA GLN A 1114 -11.44 -13.70 -27.13
C GLN A 1114 -12.40 -12.51 -27.20
N ILE A 1115 -13.63 -12.79 -27.58
CA ILE A 1115 -14.76 -11.85 -27.52
C ILE A 1115 -15.32 -11.91 -26.11
N VAL A 1116 -15.46 -10.76 -25.46
CA VAL A 1116 -16.15 -10.56 -24.18
C VAL A 1116 -17.14 -9.42 -24.34
N ASP A 1117 -18.28 -9.75 -24.94
CA ASP A 1117 -19.31 -8.78 -25.26
C ASP A 1117 -20.38 -8.74 -24.18
N TYR A 1118 -20.90 -7.55 -23.91
CA TYR A 1118 -21.97 -7.34 -22.94
C TYR A 1118 -23.21 -6.80 -23.65
N PHE A 1119 -24.33 -7.51 -23.49
CA PHE A 1119 -25.63 -7.14 -24.03
C PHE A 1119 -26.56 -6.79 -22.88
N TYR A 1120 -26.96 -5.52 -22.77
CA TYR A 1120 -27.84 -5.06 -21.71
C TYR A 1120 -29.28 -5.19 -22.16
N VAL A 1121 -30.05 -6.06 -21.50
CA VAL A 1121 -31.42 -6.44 -21.88
C VAL A 1121 -32.41 -6.17 -20.76
N SER A 1122 -33.68 -6.05 -21.11
CA SER A 1122 -34.77 -5.90 -20.14
C SER A 1122 -34.99 -7.20 -19.35
N THR A 1123 -35.63 -7.12 -18.18
CA THR A 1123 -36.00 -8.32 -17.40
C THR A 1123 -36.86 -9.31 -18.19
N PRO A 1124 -37.90 -8.91 -18.96
CA PRO A 1124 -38.63 -9.81 -19.84
C PRO A 1124 -37.75 -10.52 -20.87
N ASP A 1125 -36.80 -9.80 -21.48
CA ASP A 1125 -35.92 -10.38 -22.50
C ASP A 1125 -34.89 -11.33 -21.90
N ARG A 1126 -34.37 -11.03 -20.69
CA ARG A 1126 -33.53 -11.97 -19.94
C ARG A 1126 -34.25 -13.29 -19.69
N THR A 1127 -35.52 -13.25 -19.30
CA THR A 1127 -36.32 -14.47 -19.09
C THR A 1127 -36.43 -15.28 -20.37
N LYS A 1128 -36.68 -14.65 -21.54
CA LYS A 1128 -36.69 -15.34 -22.83
C LYS A 1128 -35.35 -16.03 -23.15
N LEU A 1129 -34.22 -15.36 -22.89
CA LEU A 1129 -32.88 -15.91 -23.14
C LEU A 1129 -32.58 -17.13 -22.26
N VAL A 1130 -33.01 -17.10 -20.99
CA VAL A 1130 -32.83 -18.22 -20.07
C VAL A 1130 -33.75 -19.38 -20.42
N ASP A 1131 -35.03 -19.11 -20.68
CA ASP A 1131 -36.04 -20.15 -20.98
C ASP A 1131 -35.73 -20.92 -22.27
N GLN A 1132 -35.11 -20.25 -23.26
CA GLN A 1132 -34.75 -20.85 -24.54
C GLN A 1132 -33.30 -21.34 -24.63
N ASP A 1133 -32.56 -21.33 -23.51
CA ASP A 1133 -31.14 -21.70 -23.44
C ASP A 1133 -30.29 -21.00 -24.52
N PHE A 1134 -30.14 -19.68 -24.35
CA PHE A 1134 -29.43 -18.83 -25.31
C PHE A 1134 -28.02 -19.31 -25.64
N GLU A 1135 -27.31 -19.96 -24.70
CA GLU A 1135 -25.98 -20.52 -24.96
C GLU A 1135 -26.04 -21.62 -26.03
N THR A 1136 -27.03 -22.53 -25.93
CA THR A 1136 -27.28 -23.55 -26.95
C THR A 1136 -27.73 -22.96 -28.27
N VAL A 1137 -28.60 -21.94 -28.26
CA VAL A 1137 -29.03 -21.25 -29.48
C VAL A 1137 -27.83 -20.60 -30.18
N LEU A 1138 -27.04 -19.81 -29.46
CA LEU A 1138 -25.85 -19.14 -29.96
C LEU A 1138 -24.84 -20.15 -30.53
N GLY A 1139 -24.65 -21.29 -29.86
CA GLY A 1139 -23.81 -22.38 -30.37
C GLY A 1139 -24.23 -22.88 -31.75
N ARG A 1140 -25.53 -22.93 -32.06
CA ARG A 1140 -26.01 -23.32 -33.40
C ARG A 1140 -25.67 -22.28 -34.47
N PHE A 1141 -25.83 -21.00 -34.15
CA PHE A 1141 -25.49 -19.89 -35.05
C PHE A 1141 -23.98 -19.82 -35.29
N LEU A 1142 -23.16 -19.99 -34.25
CA LEU A 1142 -21.70 -19.99 -34.37
C LEU A 1142 -21.18 -21.12 -35.26
N ASN A 1143 -21.78 -22.30 -35.16
CA ASN A 1143 -21.42 -23.48 -35.95
C ASN A 1143 -22.05 -23.52 -37.35
N SER A 1144 -22.87 -22.53 -37.71
CA SER A 1144 -23.45 -22.44 -39.05
C SER A 1144 -22.47 -21.82 -40.05
N GLU A 1145 -22.50 -22.33 -41.28
CA GLU A 1145 -21.79 -21.74 -42.43
C GLU A 1145 -22.71 -20.76 -43.15
N ILE A 1146 -22.12 -19.65 -43.61
CA ILE A 1146 -22.83 -18.62 -44.37
C ILE A 1146 -23.05 -19.15 -45.79
N GLN A 1147 -24.31 -19.32 -46.20
CA GLN A 1147 -24.60 -19.79 -47.56
C GLN A 1147 -24.35 -18.68 -48.56
N SER A 1148 -23.33 -18.84 -49.40
CA SER A 1148 -23.01 -17.90 -50.47
C SER A 1148 -24.05 -17.98 -51.60
N GLN A 1149 -25.15 -17.25 -51.49
CA GLN A 1149 -25.89 -16.84 -52.68
C GLN A 1149 -25.33 -15.50 -53.14
N GLY A 1150 -24.44 -15.54 -54.15
CA GLY A 1150 -23.95 -14.41 -54.96
C GLY A 1150 -23.71 -13.09 -54.23
N ILE A 1151 -22.50 -12.88 -53.72
CA ILE A 1151 -21.95 -11.54 -53.39
C ILE A 1151 -21.82 -10.72 -54.66
#